data_AF-Q26HV6-F1
#
_entry.id   AF-Q26HV6-F1
#
_cell.length_a   1.000
_cell.length_b   1.000
_cell.length_c   1.000
_cell.angle_alpha   90.00
_cell.angle_beta   90.00
_cell.angle_gamma   90.00
#
_symmetry.space_group_name_H-M   'P 1'
#
loop_
_entity.id
_entity.type
_entity.pdbx_description
1 polymer ?
#
loop_
_entity_poly.entity_id
_entity_poly.type
_entity_poly.pdbx_seq_one_letter_code
_entity_poly.pdbx_strand_id
1 'polypeptide(L)'
;MKLNYNQLNKIAGWVVFAIALFTYWLTVEPTVSFWDAGEYIATSSGLQVGHPPGAPLYQMLGAFFSMFALDKSQIAYMVNMMSVFSSAFTILFMFWSLTLLLKRHIIKESSNDVMILGAAAIGSLAYTFSDSFWFNAVEAEVYAPAALLMSALFYMGLLWERDMFLPRGNKWLVLISFTVGLSFGVHFMGILTIPAIGMLWYFKHYKKITPLNFVIANISVVAVLLFVFKLLLPYTLSIFGYMEVFFVNDIGLPFNSGSIIMLLLVVALFVFLIRFSRKRNKPLLNTITLCVMFVLIGFSSWTMLPIRANAGTPINENNPNDARALLAYYNREQYPAPALFYGEAFTDIYAGLDPENPYLDEKPKYEKDYELGKYVIVNNYKNSLQNTHDDHKGLFPRMTDPSRATNYIDFMGGLNYYVKPEYASSMELQTVLADYKRNYENGRIGAQEYVDFLVELREAVVIEKPDGLDNASYFFNYQVQYMYMRYFMWNFTGRQNDIQGEGDPFNGNWISGIPFIDEWHLGTQDNLSEDMLNNKGRNTYFFLPLILGLIGMIFHAKKDLKSFYSTLVLFLFTGLAIIVYLNQSMYQVRERDYAYVGSFLVFAMWIGMGVYAIYEGIKDSISAKTARILSLTICFAAVPLLMAFQNWDDHDRSGKYSALTSAKKYLDSCLPNALIFTIGDNDTFPLWYLQEVEGYRTDVRVVCTSLLATDWYMDDMKKKAWDSDPVPSTLTHDKYTYGTRDALWFADKERVLQRTGGKSSLPDTLDLKDWMEWVASDKKITQEQMRNDHWEHTFPTKFIRIPVNKEAVLKNGVVPQRDADKIVDEIVIEINSSLVYKNRMFMLDIINANNWERPIYFSGGAFGDDDYIWMKDYLQLDGCAFRLLPIKTEPENRRDPFDMGRVDPDHGYEILKKWDWRNSGDPDLYYDVETRRNSVGYRSNVTRVAEALTKAGDFDKAEEILDLGMEKMPLDLYGHYSMIEPFVNGYYEVGQIDKAQNLLDRVILKYQDEIDFYKALNIDERRASYSDIIAAVERYRSLVESAIFYEDDKMVQKHKDVFNQYVLEFTQFYSPEETIGGSSREEIPTSELDNIFQEATDNTVTEDVIETNPQDTP
;
A
#
# COMPACT_ATOMS: atom_id res chain seq x y z
N MET A 1 -21.38 19.68 47.28
CA MET A 1 -21.42 18.21 47.24
C MET A 1 -20.01 17.71 46.96
N LYS A 2 -19.37 16.90 47.83
CA LYS A 2 -18.04 16.34 47.53
C LYS A 2 -18.23 15.14 46.59
N LEU A 3 -17.66 15.21 45.38
CA LEU A 3 -17.70 14.10 44.43
C LEU A 3 -16.88 12.93 44.97
N ASN A 4 -17.40 11.70 44.87
CA ASN A 4 -16.64 10.51 45.21
C ASN A 4 -15.72 10.08 44.06
N TYR A 5 -14.78 9.18 44.32
CA TYR A 5 -13.85 8.69 43.28
C TYR A 5 -14.54 8.17 42.03
N ASN A 6 -15.62 7.39 42.17
CA ASN A 6 -16.31 6.81 41.02
C ASN A 6 -16.93 7.89 40.13
N GLN A 7 -17.43 8.98 40.73
CA GLN A 7 -17.92 10.15 40.00
C GLN A 7 -16.75 10.90 39.33
N LEU A 8 -15.67 11.15 40.06
CA LEU A 8 -14.48 11.81 39.51
C LEU A 8 -13.83 11.02 38.37
N ASN A 9 -13.76 9.69 38.47
CA ASN A 9 -13.21 8.80 37.45
C ASN A 9 -14.02 8.85 36.16
N LYS A 10 -15.35 8.90 36.27
CA LYS A 10 -16.23 9.06 35.11
C LYS A 10 -16.05 10.42 34.45
N ILE A 11 -16.05 11.49 35.26
CA ILE A 11 -15.87 12.86 34.75
C ILE A 11 -14.50 13.01 34.09
N ALA A 12 -13.42 12.58 34.75
CA ALA A 12 -12.07 12.64 34.20
C ALA A 12 -11.93 11.86 32.89
N GLY A 13 -12.52 10.66 32.81
CA GLY A 13 -12.55 9.90 31.55
C GLY A 13 -13.23 10.68 30.43
N TRP A 14 -14.41 11.25 30.68
CA TRP A 14 -15.11 12.08 29.68
C TRP A 14 -14.39 13.39 29.33
N VAL A 15 -13.61 13.96 30.25
CA VAL A 15 -12.76 15.13 29.97
C VAL A 15 -11.62 14.75 29.03
N VAL A 16 -10.94 13.62 29.30
CA VAL A 16 -9.86 13.14 28.42
C VAL A 16 -10.42 12.76 27.04
N PHE A 17 -11.60 12.11 27.00
CA PHE A 17 -12.35 11.88 25.75
C PHE A 17 -12.61 13.18 25.01
N ALA A 18 -13.08 14.23 25.68
CA ALA A 18 -13.37 15.51 25.04
C ALA A 18 -12.10 16.15 24.48
N ILE A 19 -10.98 16.12 25.20
CA ILE A 19 -9.69 16.63 24.70
C ILE A 19 -9.30 15.88 23.41
N ALA A 20 -9.30 14.54 23.43
CA ALA A 20 -8.98 13.74 22.25
C ALA A 20 -9.95 14.02 21.08
N LEU A 21 -11.25 14.09 21.36
CA LEU A 21 -12.27 14.40 20.37
C LEU A 21 -12.02 15.75 19.71
N PHE A 22 -11.74 16.80 20.48
CA PHE A 22 -11.46 18.13 19.93
C PHE A 22 -10.15 18.17 19.16
N THR A 23 -9.09 17.51 19.65
CA THR A 23 -7.82 17.41 18.91
C THR A 23 -8.03 16.80 17.52
N TYR A 24 -8.65 15.62 17.45
CA TYR A 24 -8.86 14.93 16.19
C TYR A 24 -9.89 15.64 15.32
N TRP A 25 -10.93 16.22 15.90
CA TRP A 25 -11.92 17.00 15.14
C TRP A 25 -11.32 18.26 14.50
N LEU A 26 -10.38 18.93 15.17
CA LEU A 26 -9.70 20.11 14.63
C LEU A 26 -8.73 19.78 13.50
N THR A 27 -8.26 18.53 13.42
CA THR A 27 -7.22 18.09 12.48
C THR A 27 -7.71 17.07 11.45
N VAL A 28 -9.00 16.71 11.47
CA VAL A 28 -9.60 15.72 10.56
C VAL A 28 -9.62 16.22 9.11
N GLU A 29 -9.35 15.32 8.18
CA GLU A 29 -9.38 15.63 6.75
C GLU A 29 -10.80 16.01 6.29
N PRO A 30 -11.00 17.12 5.54
CA PRO A 30 -12.32 17.60 5.15
C PRO A 30 -12.98 16.75 4.06
N THR A 31 -12.20 15.95 3.32
CA THR A 31 -12.66 15.18 2.17
C THR A 31 -11.95 13.82 2.10
N VAL A 32 -11.94 13.19 0.92
CA VAL A 32 -11.23 11.95 0.64
C VAL A 32 -9.70 12.15 0.73
N SER A 33 -9.00 11.15 1.28
CA SER A 33 -7.54 11.05 1.27
C SER A 33 -7.07 10.04 0.22
N PHE A 34 -5.77 10.03 -0.10
CA PHE A 34 -5.15 9.00 -0.94
C PHE A 34 -5.20 7.62 -0.27
N TRP A 35 -4.89 6.56 -1.03
CA TRP A 35 -5.04 5.15 -0.62
C TRP A 35 -6.51 4.74 -0.36
N ASP A 36 -6.71 3.70 0.45
CA ASP A 36 -7.96 2.98 0.70
C ASP A 36 -9.13 3.87 1.19
N ALA A 37 -8.87 5.08 1.71
CA ALA A 37 -9.90 5.95 2.25
C ALA A 37 -10.99 6.30 1.22
N GLY A 38 -10.62 6.52 -0.05
CA GLY A 38 -11.60 6.81 -1.11
C GLY A 38 -12.58 5.68 -1.33
N GLU A 39 -12.09 4.44 -1.31
CA GLU A 39 -12.89 3.24 -1.44
C GLU A 39 -13.74 3.00 -0.18
N TYR A 40 -13.17 3.15 1.01
CA TYR A 40 -13.91 3.02 2.27
C TYR A 40 -15.05 4.03 2.37
N ILE A 41 -14.85 5.28 1.96
CA ILE A 41 -15.91 6.31 1.95
C ILE A 41 -16.96 5.97 0.89
N ALA A 42 -16.54 5.65 -0.34
CA ALA A 42 -17.45 5.30 -1.43
C ALA A 42 -18.33 4.09 -1.07
N THR A 43 -17.72 3.00 -0.61
CA THR A 43 -18.41 1.77 -0.23
C THR A 43 -19.24 1.94 1.04
N SER A 44 -18.83 2.78 2.01
CA SER A 44 -19.66 3.09 3.18
C SER A 44 -20.92 3.86 2.80
N SER A 45 -20.81 4.90 1.95
CA SER A 45 -21.94 5.77 1.61
C SER A 45 -23.10 5.00 0.93
N GLY A 46 -22.76 4.04 0.08
CA GLY A 46 -23.71 3.22 -0.67
C GLY A 46 -23.93 1.81 -0.09
N LEU A 47 -23.32 1.46 1.05
CA LEU A 47 -23.23 0.07 1.55
C LEU A 47 -22.81 -0.91 0.44
N GLN A 48 -21.70 -0.62 -0.22
CA GLN A 48 -21.17 -1.41 -1.33
C GLN A 48 -20.14 -2.43 -0.84
N VAL A 49 -19.62 -3.26 -1.73
CA VAL A 49 -18.63 -4.31 -1.38
C VAL A 49 -17.24 -3.81 -1.76
N GLY A 50 -16.40 -3.55 -0.76
CA GLY A 50 -15.01 -3.14 -0.95
C GLY A 50 -14.05 -4.32 -1.03
N HIS A 51 -12.74 -4.07 -1.04
CA HIS A 51 -11.71 -5.07 -1.25
C HIS A 51 -11.65 -6.13 -0.12
N PRO A 52 -11.34 -7.41 -0.41
CA PRO A 52 -11.25 -8.49 0.59
C PRO A 52 -10.15 -8.31 1.64
N PRO A 53 -10.39 -8.70 2.91
CA PRO A 53 -11.54 -9.43 3.42
C PRO A 53 -12.73 -8.52 3.75
N GLY A 54 -12.71 -7.26 3.30
CA GLY A 54 -13.75 -6.26 3.57
C GLY A 54 -13.82 -5.83 5.02
N ALA A 55 -14.71 -4.89 5.28
CA ALA A 55 -15.01 -4.41 6.62
C ALA A 55 -16.51 -4.06 6.75
N PRO A 56 -17.42 -5.05 6.69
CA PRO A 56 -18.86 -4.78 6.57
C PRO A 56 -19.45 -4.01 7.75
N LEU A 57 -18.97 -4.25 8.98
CA LEU A 57 -19.40 -3.45 10.14
C LEU A 57 -18.84 -2.04 10.06
N TYR A 58 -17.59 -1.86 9.63
CA TYR A 58 -17.03 -0.53 9.36
C TYR A 58 -17.89 0.23 8.35
N GLN A 59 -18.22 -0.40 7.22
CA GLN A 59 -19.04 0.20 6.16
C GLN A 59 -20.45 0.55 6.66
N MET A 60 -21.06 -0.32 7.49
CA MET A 60 -22.35 -0.02 8.13
C MET A 60 -22.27 1.16 9.11
N LEU A 61 -21.16 1.31 9.83
CA LEU A 61 -20.94 2.46 10.70
C LEU A 61 -20.68 3.72 9.87
N GLY A 62 -19.87 3.64 8.81
CA GLY A 62 -19.65 4.74 7.87
C GLY A 62 -20.96 5.21 7.22
N ALA A 63 -21.84 4.29 6.83
CA ALA A 63 -23.19 4.60 6.35
C ALA A 63 -24.05 5.29 7.41
N PHE A 64 -23.90 4.95 8.68
CA PHE A 64 -24.58 5.66 9.77
C PHE A 64 -24.05 7.08 9.94
N PHE A 65 -22.73 7.27 9.85
CA PHE A 65 -22.10 8.58 9.93
C PHE A 65 -22.48 9.46 8.73
N SER A 66 -22.51 8.91 7.52
CA SER A 66 -22.89 9.66 6.30
C SER A 66 -24.31 10.24 6.36
N MET A 67 -25.24 9.62 7.13
CA MET A 67 -26.59 10.16 7.34
C MET A 67 -26.63 11.52 8.04
N PHE A 68 -25.54 11.94 8.69
CA PHE A 68 -25.44 13.26 9.33
C PHE A 68 -24.95 14.36 8.37
N ALA A 69 -24.55 14.02 7.14
CA ALA A 69 -24.17 14.99 6.13
C ALA A 69 -25.39 15.79 5.65
N LEU A 70 -25.25 17.12 5.56
CA LEU A 70 -26.33 18.00 5.07
C LEU A 70 -26.40 18.03 3.55
N ASP A 71 -25.29 17.73 2.89
CA ASP A 71 -25.16 17.60 1.45
C ASP A 71 -24.09 16.55 1.10
N LYS A 72 -24.01 16.16 -0.18
CA LYS A 72 -23.12 15.08 -0.64
C LYS A 72 -21.64 15.35 -0.38
N SER A 73 -21.18 16.59 -0.47
CA SER A 73 -19.76 16.95 -0.29
C SER A 73 -19.30 16.78 1.17
N GLN A 74 -20.24 16.70 2.12
CA GLN A 74 -19.95 16.47 3.54
C GLN A 74 -19.89 14.99 3.92
N ILE A 75 -20.21 14.07 3.00
CA ILE A 75 -20.22 12.63 3.32
C ILE A 75 -18.83 12.15 3.71
N ALA A 76 -17.77 12.50 2.94
CA ALA A 76 -16.40 12.13 3.29
C ALA A 76 -16.02 12.63 4.69
N TYR A 77 -16.29 13.91 4.97
CA TYR A 77 -16.05 14.49 6.29
C TYR A 77 -16.74 13.70 7.41
N MET A 78 -18.02 13.36 7.24
CA MET A 78 -18.75 12.60 8.25
C MET A 78 -18.23 11.18 8.43
N VAL A 79 -17.80 10.52 7.36
CA VAL A 79 -17.16 9.20 7.45
C VAL A 79 -15.78 9.32 8.13
N ASN A 80 -14.98 10.33 7.84
CA ASN A 80 -13.73 10.62 8.57
C ASN A 80 -14.00 10.87 10.07
N MET A 81 -15.12 11.53 10.41
CA MET A 81 -15.53 11.71 11.80
C MET A 81 -15.77 10.37 12.54
N MET A 82 -16.05 9.27 11.84
CA MET A 82 -16.11 7.95 12.47
C MET A 82 -14.77 7.58 13.12
N SER A 83 -13.65 7.86 12.46
CA SER A 83 -12.30 7.64 13.01
C SER A 83 -12.05 8.54 14.20
N VAL A 84 -12.42 9.82 14.10
CA VAL A 84 -12.33 10.82 15.19
C VAL A 84 -13.05 10.34 16.45
N PHE A 85 -14.32 9.92 16.32
CA PHE A 85 -15.09 9.41 17.46
C PHE A 85 -14.54 8.08 17.98
N SER A 86 -14.17 7.16 17.08
CA SER A 86 -13.63 5.86 17.46
C SER A 86 -12.34 6.01 18.27
N SER A 87 -11.42 6.85 17.81
CA SER A 87 -10.16 7.15 18.49
C SER A 87 -10.39 7.85 19.83
N ALA A 88 -11.30 8.82 19.93
CA ALA A 88 -11.64 9.44 21.21
C ALA A 88 -12.19 8.40 22.22
N PHE A 89 -13.03 7.46 21.78
CA PHE A 89 -13.49 6.36 22.64
C PHE A 89 -12.37 5.38 22.99
N THR A 90 -11.40 5.13 22.11
CA THR A 90 -10.18 4.36 22.42
C THR A 90 -9.46 4.95 23.63
N ILE A 91 -9.27 6.27 23.64
CA ILE A 91 -8.65 7.01 24.75
C ILE A 91 -9.48 6.88 26.03
N LEU A 92 -10.82 6.97 25.94
CA LEU A 92 -11.71 6.78 27.09
C LEU A 92 -11.56 5.41 27.76
N PHE A 93 -11.59 4.34 26.95
CA PHE A 93 -11.46 2.97 27.46
C PHE A 93 -10.05 2.65 27.95
N MET A 94 -9.04 3.26 27.34
CA MET A 94 -7.65 3.19 27.82
C MET A 94 -7.53 3.84 29.19
N PHE A 95 -8.06 5.06 29.37
CA PHE A 95 -8.09 5.77 30.65
C PHE A 95 -8.77 4.92 31.74
N TRP A 96 -9.92 4.32 31.45
CA TRP A 96 -10.60 3.47 32.42
C TRP A 96 -9.89 2.15 32.71
N SER A 97 -9.20 1.57 31.73
CA SER A 97 -8.33 0.40 31.94
C SER A 97 -7.18 0.74 32.88
N LEU A 98 -6.51 1.86 32.62
CA LEU A 98 -5.36 2.33 33.41
C LEU A 98 -5.75 2.69 34.85
N THR A 99 -6.87 3.38 35.06
CA THR A 99 -7.37 3.69 36.40
C THR A 99 -7.77 2.42 37.18
N LEU A 100 -8.36 1.42 36.51
CA LEU A 100 -8.64 0.11 37.14
C LEU A 100 -7.35 -0.61 37.54
N LEU A 101 -6.34 -0.65 36.67
CA LEU A 101 -5.03 -1.26 36.94
C LEU A 101 -4.34 -0.58 38.12
N LEU A 102 -4.20 0.75 38.09
CA LEU A 102 -3.58 1.53 39.16
C LEU A 102 -4.29 1.32 40.51
N LYS A 103 -5.61 1.47 40.55
CA LYS A 103 -6.36 1.42 41.81
C LYS A 103 -6.48 0.01 42.39
N ARG A 104 -6.75 -0.99 41.56
CA ARG A 104 -7.05 -2.35 42.04
C ARG A 104 -5.83 -3.24 42.18
N HIS A 105 -4.87 -3.12 41.27
CA HIS A 105 -3.76 -4.07 41.19
C HIS A 105 -2.46 -3.50 41.76
N ILE A 106 -2.23 -2.19 41.58
CA ILE A 106 -0.94 -1.57 41.91
C ILE A 106 -0.94 -0.95 43.32
N ILE A 107 -1.92 -0.10 43.66
CA ILE A 107 -1.83 0.75 44.86
C ILE A 107 -2.51 0.11 46.10
N LYS A 108 -3.52 -0.73 45.90
CA LYS A 108 -4.23 -1.61 46.86
C LYS A 108 -4.79 -0.98 48.18
N GLU A 109 -4.16 -0.01 48.86
CA GLU A 109 -4.70 0.80 49.98
C GLU A 109 -4.03 2.21 50.11
N SER A 110 -4.72 3.22 50.69
CA SER A 110 -4.23 4.62 50.91
C SER A 110 -3.96 5.48 49.65
N SER A 111 -4.66 5.21 48.54
CA SER A 111 -4.42 5.87 47.26
C SER A 111 -4.82 7.35 47.21
N ASN A 112 -3.95 8.20 46.70
CA ASN A 112 -4.29 9.57 46.32
C ASN A 112 -5.09 9.54 45.00
N ASP A 113 -6.42 9.61 45.12
CA ASP A 113 -7.34 9.51 43.99
C ASP A 113 -7.02 10.51 42.86
N VAL A 114 -6.62 11.75 43.21
CA VAL A 114 -6.22 12.76 42.22
C VAL A 114 -4.97 12.34 41.46
N MET A 115 -4.02 11.70 42.13
CA MET A 115 -2.80 11.22 41.48
C MET A 115 -3.10 10.08 40.50
N ILE A 116 -3.98 9.13 40.87
CA ILE A 116 -4.40 8.05 39.96
C ILE A 116 -5.04 8.63 38.70
N LEU A 117 -5.98 9.56 38.88
CA LEU A 117 -6.70 10.17 37.75
C LEU A 117 -5.77 11.00 36.87
N GLY A 118 -4.87 11.80 37.47
CA GLY A 118 -3.91 12.61 36.72
C GLY A 118 -2.86 11.77 35.98
N ALA A 119 -2.34 10.73 36.62
CA ALA A 119 -1.42 9.77 36.00
C ALA A 119 -2.07 9.05 34.81
N ALA A 120 -3.33 8.60 34.99
CA ALA A 120 -4.07 7.97 33.91
C ALA A 120 -4.38 8.93 32.76
N ALA A 121 -4.70 10.20 33.06
CA ALA A 121 -4.92 11.23 32.05
C ALA A 121 -3.64 11.50 31.24
N ILE A 122 -2.48 11.65 31.89
CA ILE A 122 -1.20 11.87 31.20
C ILE A 122 -0.83 10.69 30.30
N GLY A 123 -0.97 9.44 30.76
CA GLY A 123 -0.72 8.28 29.91
C GLY A 123 -1.67 8.19 28.71
N SER A 124 -2.95 8.54 28.91
CA SER A 124 -3.96 8.52 27.83
C SER A 124 -3.75 9.66 26.82
N LEU A 125 -3.35 10.84 27.28
CA LEU A 125 -3.02 11.97 26.43
C LEU A 125 -1.69 11.77 25.68
N ALA A 126 -0.71 11.08 26.28
CA ALA A 126 0.51 10.71 25.57
C ALA A 126 0.20 9.84 24.34
N TYR A 127 -0.74 8.89 24.46
CA TYR A 127 -1.24 8.12 23.32
C TYR A 127 -2.10 8.95 22.37
N THR A 128 -2.83 9.95 22.90
CA THR A 128 -3.65 10.84 22.06
C THR A 128 -2.79 11.55 21.01
N PHE A 129 -1.58 11.96 21.41
CA PHE A 129 -0.64 12.73 20.59
C PHE A 129 0.52 11.88 20.03
N SER A 130 0.45 10.55 20.06
CA SER A 130 1.48 9.71 19.44
C SER A 130 1.28 9.62 17.94
N ASP A 131 2.34 9.86 17.18
CA ASP A 131 2.43 9.94 15.71
C ASP A 131 1.50 8.94 14.99
N SER A 132 1.83 7.63 15.02
CA SER A 132 1.05 6.61 14.31
C SER A 132 -0.43 6.55 14.70
N PHE A 133 -0.79 6.82 15.96
CA PHE A 133 -2.20 6.77 16.38
C PHE A 133 -2.99 8.00 15.94
N TRP A 134 -2.39 9.20 16.01
CA TRP A 134 -3.04 10.43 15.59
C TRP A 134 -3.28 10.41 14.08
N PHE A 135 -2.32 9.97 13.28
CA PHE A 135 -2.47 9.87 11.82
C PHE A 135 -3.72 9.08 11.40
N ASN A 136 -3.99 7.95 12.07
CA ASN A 136 -5.19 7.13 11.84
C ASN A 136 -6.48 7.74 12.42
N ALA A 137 -6.39 8.66 13.37
CA ALA A 137 -7.55 9.25 14.02
C ALA A 137 -8.26 10.31 13.16
N VAL A 138 -7.60 10.78 12.09
CA VAL A 138 -8.02 11.94 11.28
C VAL A 138 -8.38 11.59 9.82
N GLU A 139 -8.41 10.31 9.46
CA GLU A 139 -8.82 9.83 8.12
C GLU A 139 -9.71 8.59 8.20
N ALA A 140 -10.52 8.34 7.16
CA ALA A 140 -11.39 7.17 7.05
C ALA A 140 -10.58 5.87 6.86
N GLU A 141 -10.24 5.22 7.97
CA GLU A 141 -9.48 3.97 7.98
C GLU A 141 -9.96 2.98 9.04
N VAL A 142 -9.77 1.68 8.80
CA VAL A 142 -10.28 0.60 9.69
C VAL A 142 -9.57 0.53 11.04
N TYR A 143 -8.37 1.09 11.14
CA TYR A 143 -7.52 0.97 12.34
C TYR A 143 -8.04 1.75 13.54
N ALA A 144 -8.68 2.91 13.34
CA ALA A 144 -9.29 3.69 14.42
C ALA A 144 -10.42 2.93 15.15
N PRO A 145 -11.45 2.40 14.46
CA PRO A 145 -12.46 1.55 15.10
C PRO A 145 -11.89 0.20 15.59
N ALA A 146 -10.83 -0.33 14.97
CA ALA A 146 -10.16 -1.52 15.48
C ALA A 146 -9.49 -1.28 16.85
N ALA A 147 -8.81 -0.14 17.02
CA ALA A 147 -8.22 0.28 18.29
C ALA A 147 -9.30 0.50 19.37
N LEU A 148 -10.47 1.04 18.98
CA LEU A 148 -11.62 1.15 19.87
C LEU A 148 -12.05 -0.22 20.40
N LEU A 149 -12.29 -1.18 19.50
CA LEU A 149 -12.72 -2.52 19.89
C LEU A 149 -11.67 -3.20 20.78
N MET A 150 -10.38 -3.04 20.47
CA MET A 150 -9.28 -3.58 21.28
C MET A 150 -9.24 -2.97 22.69
N SER A 151 -9.29 -1.64 22.81
CA SER A 151 -9.29 -0.93 24.09
C SER A 151 -10.54 -1.27 24.92
N ALA A 152 -11.71 -1.35 24.28
CA ALA A 152 -12.95 -1.79 24.92
C ALA A 152 -12.89 -3.26 25.38
N LEU A 153 -12.34 -4.17 24.57
CA LEU A 153 -12.16 -5.58 24.92
C LEU A 153 -11.26 -5.75 26.14
N PHE A 154 -10.13 -5.05 26.19
CA PHE A 154 -9.23 -5.10 27.34
C PHE A 154 -9.90 -4.53 28.60
N TYR A 155 -10.60 -3.39 28.47
CA TYR A 155 -11.38 -2.80 29.57
C TYR A 155 -12.45 -3.78 30.10
N MET A 156 -13.21 -4.41 29.21
CA MET A 156 -14.20 -5.43 29.58
C MET A 156 -13.55 -6.66 30.22
N GLY A 157 -12.35 -7.06 29.78
CA GLY A 157 -11.55 -8.10 30.41
C GLY A 157 -11.22 -7.79 31.87
N LEU A 158 -10.84 -6.54 32.17
CA LEU A 158 -10.60 -6.07 33.55
C LEU A 158 -11.89 -6.02 34.38
N LEU A 159 -13.04 -5.67 33.76
CA LEU A 159 -14.34 -5.72 34.42
C LEU A 159 -14.79 -7.17 34.70
N TRP A 160 -14.50 -8.09 33.78
CA TRP A 160 -14.74 -9.51 33.98
C TRP A 160 -13.88 -10.05 35.12
N GLU A 161 -12.58 -9.75 35.15
CA GLU A 161 -11.68 -10.11 36.25
C GLU A 161 -12.19 -9.60 37.61
N ARG A 162 -12.79 -8.41 37.65
CA ARG A 162 -13.44 -7.85 38.85
C ARG A 162 -14.60 -8.70 39.33
N ASP A 163 -15.50 -9.04 38.41
CA ASP A 163 -16.85 -9.53 38.72
C ASP A 163 -16.99 -11.05 38.55
N MET A 164 -15.97 -11.76 38.08
CA MET A 164 -16.03 -13.17 37.62
C MET A 164 -16.70 -14.13 38.60
N PHE A 165 -16.44 -13.96 39.90
CA PHE A 165 -16.99 -14.82 40.96
C PHE A 165 -18.28 -14.27 41.59
N LEU A 166 -18.80 -13.15 41.11
CA LEU A 166 -20.10 -12.61 41.52
C LEU A 166 -21.23 -13.25 40.70
N PRO A 167 -22.46 -13.27 41.22
CA PRO A 167 -23.63 -13.67 40.43
C PRO A 167 -23.70 -12.86 39.13
N ARG A 168 -23.85 -13.56 38.00
CA ARG A 168 -23.84 -12.99 36.64
C ARG A 168 -22.52 -12.34 36.21
N GLY A 169 -21.39 -12.64 36.86
CA GLY A 169 -20.05 -12.16 36.47
C GLY A 169 -19.69 -12.46 35.00
N ASN A 170 -20.06 -13.64 34.51
CA ASN A 170 -19.82 -14.07 33.11
C ASN A 170 -20.62 -13.30 32.05
N LYS A 171 -21.48 -12.34 32.43
CA LYS A 171 -22.10 -11.42 31.45
C LYS A 171 -21.04 -10.66 30.64
N TRP A 172 -19.91 -10.33 31.27
CA TRP A 172 -18.78 -9.67 30.61
C TRP A 172 -18.14 -10.59 29.58
N LEU A 173 -17.97 -11.87 29.89
CA LEU A 173 -17.43 -12.85 28.94
C LEU A 173 -18.33 -13.01 27.70
N VAL A 174 -19.65 -13.00 27.88
CA VAL A 174 -20.61 -13.03 26.76
C VAL A 174 -20.52 -11.76 25.92
N LEU A 175 -20.39 -10.59 26.55
CA LEU A 175 -20.21 -9.32 25.85
C LEU A 175 -18.86 -9.26 25.10
N ILE A 176 -17.77 -9.72 25.73
CA ILE A 176 -16.46 -9.89 25.08
C ILE A 176 -16.59 -10.78 23.85
N SER A 177 -17.30 -11.90 23.97
CA SER A 177 -17.53 -12.82 22.84
C SER A 177 -18.27 -12.14 21.69
N PHE A 178 -19.28 -11.33 21.99
CA PHE A 178 -19.99 -10.53 20.98
C PHE A 178 -19.08 -9.53 20.30
N THR A 179 -18.29 -8.77 21.06
CA THR A 179 -17.37 -7.76 20.54
C THR A 179 -16.23 -8.38 19.75
N VAL A 180 -15.73 -9.57 20.13
CA VAL A 180 -14.82 -10.38 19.32
C VAL A 180 -15.45 -10.71 17.96
N GLY A 181 -16.71 -11.16 17.95
CA GLY A 181 -17.45 -11.37 16.69
C GLY A 181 -17.57 -10.12 15.83
N LEU A 182 -17.89 -8.98 16.42
CA LEU A 182 -17.97 -7.69 15.71
C LEU A 182 -16.63 -7.25 15.14
N SER A 183 -15.51 -7.56 15.81
CA SER A 183 -14.18 -7.15 15.34
C SER A 183 -13.84 -7.70 13.96
N PHE A 184 -14.35 -8.89 13.60
CA PHE A 184 -14.18 -9.43 12.25
C PHE A 184 -14.87 -8.60 11.17
N GLY A 185 -15.91 -7.83 11.50
CA GLY A 185 -16.56 -6.90 10.58
C GLY A 185 -15.84 -5.55 10.45
N VAL A 186 -14.77 -5.31 11.21
CA VAL A 186 -13.97 -4.08 11.17
C VAL A 186 -12.53 -4.41 10.79
N HIS A 187 -11.81 -5.10 11.67
CA HIS A 187 -10.43 -5.54 11.47
C HIS A 187 -10.05 -6.60 12.51
N PHE A 188 -9.21 -7.55 12.15
CA PHE A 188 -8.81 -8.67 13.03
C PHE A 188 -7.89 -8.25 14.21
N MET A 189 -7.63 -6.97 14.41
CA MET A 189 -6.75 -6.51 15.50
C MET A 189 -7.39 -6.74 16.88
N GLY A 190 -8.72 -6.66 16.98
CA GLY A 190 -9.44 -6.80 18.25
C GLY A 190 -9.22 -8.17 18.92
N ILE A 191 -9.09 -9.25 18.14
CA ILE A 191 -8.93 -10.61 18.70
C ILE A 191 -7.57 -10.83 19.37
N LEU A 192 -6.57 -9.98 19.10
CA LEU A 192 -5.25 -10.02 19.74
C LEU A 192 -5.32 -9.72 21.25
N THR A 193 -6.47 -9.25 21.75
CA THR A 193 -6.74 -9.09 23.19
C THR A 193 -7.05 -10.40 23.92
N ILE A 194 -7.44 -11.46 23.21
CA ILE A 194 -7.88 -12.74 23.79
C ILE A 194 -6.79 -13.35 24.71
N PRO A 195 -5.50 -13.43 24.30
CA PRO A 195 -4.45 -13.94 25.18
C PRO A 195 -4.34 -13.19 26.51
N ALA A 196 -4.38 -11.85 26.48
CA ALA A 196 -4.31 -11.01 27.68
C ALA A 196 -5.52 -11.23 28.61
N ILE A 197 -6.74 -11.30 28.07
CA ILE A 197 -7.96 -11.58 28.83
C ILE A 197 -7.91 -13.00 29.44
N GLY A 198 -7.39 -13.97 28.69
CA GLY A 198 -7.18 -15.33 29.19
C GLY A 198 -6.18 -15.38 30.34
N MET A 199 -5.11 -14.58 30.31
CA MET A 199 -4.17 -14.46 31.43
C MET A 199 -4.79 -13.79 32.65
N LEU A 200 -5.66 -12.78 32.48
CA LEU A 200 -6.44 -12.21 33.59
C LEU A 200 -7.29 -13.28 34.27
N TRP A 201 -7.94 -14.16 33.49
CA TRP A 201 -8.69 -15.29 34.03
C TRP A 201 -7.79 -16.28 34.78
N TYR A 202 -6.68 -16.69 34.17
CA TYR A 202 -5.75 -17.64 34.77
C TYR A 202 -5.23 -17.16 36.12
N PHE A 203 -4.73 -15.92 36.22
CA PHE A 203 -4.20 -15.38 37.47
C PHE A 203 -5.24 -15.15 38.54
N LYS A 204 -6.50 -14.94 38.15
CA LYS A 204 -7.63 -14.81 39.06
C LYS A 204 -8.10 -16.17 39.60
N HIS A 205 -8.04 -17.21 38.78
CA HIS A 205 -8.53 -18.54 39.10
C HIS A 205 -7.52 -19.39 39.87
N TYR A 206 -6.23 -19.32 39.50
CA TYR A 206 -5.17 -20.11 40.10
C TYR A 206 -4.48 -19.35 41.24
N LYS A 207 -4.65 -19.85 42.48
CA LYS A 207 -3.99 -19.28 43.66
C LYS A 207 -2.48 -19.52 43.67
N LYS A 208 -2.04 -20.70 43.22
CA LYS A 208 -0.62 -21.10 43.10
C LYS A 208 -0.24 -21.25 41.63
N ILE A 209 0.77 -20.51 41.21
CA ILE A 209 1.34 -20.54 39.86
C ILE A 209 2.49 -21.55 39.87
N THR A 210 2.46 -22.52 38.96
CA THR A 210 3.55 -23.49 38.73
C THR A 210 4.03 -23.38 37.29
N PRO A 211 5.29 -23.75 36.96
CA PRO A 211 5.77 -23.69 35.58
C PRO A 211 4.86 -24.44 34.60
N LEU A 212 4.41 -25.64 35.00
CA LEU A 212 3.53 -26.46 34.16
C LEU A 212 2.16 -25.81 33.92
N ASN A 213 1.47 -25.34 34.96
CA ASN A 213 0.14 -24.74 34.76
C ASN A 213 0.21 -23.39 34.04
N PHE A 214 1.33 -22.68 34.15
CA PHE A 214 1.60 -21.43 33.45
C PHE A 214 1.85 -21.67 31.95
N VAL A 215 2.65 -22.67 31.60
CA VAL A 215 2.87 -23.08 30.20
C VAL A 215 1.55 -23.56 29.58
N ILE A 216 0.80 -24.41 30.27
CA ILE A 216 -0.51 -24.88 29.80
C ILE A 216 -1.47 -23.70 29.60
N ALA A 217 -1.49 -22.72 30.50
CA ALA A 217 -2.34 -21.54 30.35
C ALA A 217 -2.00 -20.74 29.09
N ASN A 218 -0.72 -20.46 28.84
CA ASN A 218 -0.28 -19.75 27.63
C ASN A 218 -0.65 -20.51 26.34
N ILE A 219 -0.37 -21.81 26.29
CA ILE A 219 -0.76 -22.64 25.14
C ILE A 219 -2.29 -22.63 24.96
N SER A 220 -3.05 -22.70 26.06
CA SER A 220 -4.51 -22.72 26.01
C SER A 220 -5.10 -21.41 25.47
N VAL A 221 -4.58 -20.25 25.88
CA VAL A 221 -5.11 -18.96 25.41
C VAL A 221 -4.76 -18.71 23.94
N VAL A 222 -3.57 -19.15 23.49
CA VAL A 222 -3.21 -19.15 22.06
C VAL A 222 -4.09 -20.11 21.28
N ALA A 223 -4.37 -21.30 21.82
CA ALA A 223 -5.30 -22.24 21.19
C ALA A 223 -6.72 -21.68 21.08
N VAL A 224 -7.20 -20.89 22.05
CA VAL A 224 -8.50 -20.19 21.94
C VAL A 224 -8.46 -19.12 20.85
N LEU A 225 -7.39 -18.32 20.77
CA LEU A 225 -7.20 -17.36 19.68
C LEU A 225 -7.23 -18.05 18.30
N LEU A 226 -6.44 -19.11 18.13
CA LEU A 226 -6.38 -19.88 16.87
C LEU A 226 -7.69 -20.60 16.58
N PHE A 227 -8.40 -21.09 17.60
CA PHE A 227 -9.73 -21.67 17.43
C PHE A 227 -10.72 -20.63 16.89
N VAL A 228 -10.76 -19.42 17.45
CA VAL A 228 -11.69 -18.39 16.97
C VAL A 228 -11.29 -17.92 15.56
N PHE A 229 -10.00 -17.67 15.33
CA PHE A 229 -9.48 -17.09 14.10
C PHE A 229 -9.44 -18.08 12.91
N LYS A 230 -8.78 -19.24 13.09
CA LYS A 230 -8.53 -20.20 12.01
C LYS A 230 -9.58 -21.31 11.90
N LEU A 231 -10.34 -21.59 12.96
CA LEU A 231 -11.28 -22.72 12.96
C LEU A 231 -12.74 -22.25 12.92
N LEU A 232 -13.20 -21.50 13.93
CA LEU A 232 -14.62 -21.23 14.12
C LEU A 232 -15.26 -20.56 12.91
N LEU A 233 -14.73 -19.43 12.44
CA LEU A 233 -15.36 -18.66 11.36
C LEU A 233 -15.11 -19.25 9.97
N PRO A 234 -13.87 -19.62 9.58
CA PRO A 234 -13.63 -20.21 8.26
C PRO A 234 -14.39 -21.52 8.05
N TYR A 235 -14.46 -22.39 9.07
CA TYR A 235 -15.22 -23.63 8.95
C TYR A 235 -16.73 -23.39 8.99
N THR A 236 -17.21 -22.36 9.70
CA THR A 236 -18.63 -21.99 9.61
C THR A 236 -18.97 -21.62 8.17
N LEU A 237 -18.22 -20.71 7.53
CA LEU A 237 -18.44 -20.34 6.13
C LEU A 237 -18.26 -21.55 5.17
N SER A 238 -17.25 -22.39 5.40
CA SER A 238 -17.01 -23.61 4.62
C SER A 238 -18.17 -24.60 4.67
N ILE A 239 -18.75 -24.82 5.85
CA ILE A 239 -19.94 -25.68 5.99
C ILE A 239 -21.12 -25.07 5.24
N PHE A 240 -21.35 -23.75 5.34
CA PHE A 240 -22.41 -23.10 4.55
C PHE A 240 -22.20 -23.30 3.04
N GLY A 241 -20.98 -23.08 2.53
CA GLY A 241 -20.66 -23.29 1.12
C GLY A 241 -20.79 -24.76 0.68
N TYR A 242 -20.41 -25.71 1.53
CA TYR A 242 -20.59 -27.15 1.24
C TYR A 242 -22.07 -27.54 1.19
N MET A 243 -22.85 -27.14 2.20
CA MET A 243 -24.28 -27.44 2.25
C MET A 243 -25.02 -26.79 1.08
N GLU A 244 -24.61 -25.60 0.66
CA GLU A 244 -25.14 -24.92 -0.53
C GLU A 244 -25.00 -25.79 -1.78
N VAL A 245 -23.79 -26.22 -2.11
CA VAL A 245 -23.54 -27.06 -3.29
C VAL A 245 -24.26 -28.41 -3.18
N PHE A 246 -24.24 -29.06 -2.01
CA PHE A 246 -24.90 -30.36 -1.81
C PHE A 246 -26.42 -30.30 -2.05
N PHE A 247 -27.11 -29.34 -1.44
CA PHE A 247 -28.57 -29.26 -1.58
C PHE A 247 -29.00 -28.83 -3.00
N VAL A 248 -28.20 -27.99 -3.66
CA VAL A 248 -28.49 -27.56 -5.04
C VAL A 248 -28.15 -28.67 -6.04
N ASN A 249 -26.92 -29.18 -6.02
CA ASN A 249 -26.44 -30.10 -7.06
C ASN A 249 -26.93 -31.54 -6.87
N ASP A 250 -26.92 -32.07 -5.65
CA ASP A 250 -27.22 -33.47 -5.38
C ASP A 250 -28.71 -33.71 -5.07
N ILE A 251 -29.37 -32.76 -4.40
CA ILE A 251 -30.80 -32.86 -4.07
C ILE A 251 -31.69 -32.18 -5.12
N GLY A 252 -31.18 -31.18 -5.84
CA GLY A 252 -31.91 -30.45 -6.89
C GLY A 252 -32.80 -29.33 -6.35
N LEU A 253 -32.45 -28.73 -5.20
CA LEU A 253 -33.15 -27.56 -4.67
C LEU A 253 -32.67 -26.26 -5.36
N PRO A 254 -33.46 -25.17 -5.33
CA PRO A 254 -33.03 -23.87 -5.85
C PRO A 254 -31.79 -23.31 -5.12
N PHE A 255 -31.08 -22.38 -5.77
CA PHE A 255 -29.97 -21.64 -5.16
C PHE A 255 -30.35 -21.00 -3.81
N ASN A 256 -29.36 -20.89 -2.92
CA ASN A 256 -29.42 -20.44 -1.53
C ASN A 256 -30.17 -21.36 -0.56
N SER A 257 -30.76 -22.47 -1.02
CA SER A 257 -31.50 -23.39 -0.16
C SER A 257 -30.63 -24.07 0.89
N GLY A 258 -29.41 -24.49 0.52
CA GLY A 258 -28.49 -25.14 1.45
C GLY A 258 -28.01 -24.21 2.55
N SER A 259 -27.76 -22.94 2.21
CA SER A 259 -27.43 -21.88 3.17
C SER A 259 -28.56 -21.63 4.18
N ILE A 260 -29.81 -21.55 3.73
CA ILE A 260 -30.99 -21.38 4.60
C ILE A 260 -31.18 -22.58 5.53
N ILE A 261 -31.08 -23.80 4.99
CA ILE A 261 -31.20 -25.03 5.79
C ILE A 261 -30.10 -25.07 6.85
N MET A 262 -28.86 -24.75 6.49
CA MET A 262 -27.74 -24.71 7.43
C MET A 262 -27.98 -23.68 8.56
N LEU A 263 -28.48 -22.49 8.23
CA LEU A 263 -28.85 -21.48 9.24
C LEU A 263 -29.88 -22.02 10.24
N LEU A 264 -30.93 -22.69 9.75
CA LEU A 264 -31.96 -23.29 10.62
C LEU A 264 -31.38 -24.39 11.52
N LEU A 265 -30.45 -25.21 11.01
CA LEU A 265 -29.75 -26.23 11.80
C LEU A 265 -28.89 -25.60 12.89
N VAL A 266 -28.15 -24.54 12.59
CA VAL A 266 -27.35 -23.80 13.59
C VAL A 266 -28.25 -23.22 14.69
N VAL A 267 -29.37 -22.58 14.32
CA VAL A 267 -30.34 -22.04 15.28
C VAL A 267 -30.94 -23.16 16.13
N ALA A 268 -31.35 -24.28 15.53
CA ALA A 268 -31.89 -25.43 16.25
C ALA A 268 -30.87 -26.02 17.24
N LEU A 269 -29.59 -26.12 16.83
CA LEU A 269 -28.49 -26.58 17.67
C LEU A 269 -28.31 -25.68 18.90
N PHE A 270 -28.25 -24.35 18.72
CA PHE A 270 -28.12 -23.44 19.86
C PHE A 270 -29.33 -23.48 20.80
N VAL A 271 -30.55 -23.52 20.26
CA VAL A 271 -31.78 -23.69 21.06
C VAL A 271 -31.72 -24.99 21.87
N PHE A 272 -31.31 -26.09 21.24
CA PHE A 272 -31.13 -27.38 21.90
C PHE A 272 -30.08 -27.31 23.01
N LEU A 273 -28.87 -26.81 22.72
CA LEU A 273 -27.76 -26.74 23.68
C LEU A 273 -28.10 -25.84 24.89
N ILE A 274 -28.79 -24.71 24.67
CA ILE A 274 -29.25 -23.82 25.74
C ILE A 274 -30.31 -24.52 26.61
N ARG A 275 -31.31 -25.16 26.00
CA ARG A 275 -32.34 -25.91 26.75
C ARG A 275 -31.74 -27.09 27.50
N PHE A 276 -30.85 -27.84 26.87
CA PHE A 276 -30.18 -29.00 27.45
C PHE A 276 -29.30 -28.62 28.64
N SER A 277 -28.44 -27.60 28.48
CA SER A 277 -27.55 -27.13 29.54
C SER A 277 -28.33 -26.59 30.75
N ARG A 278 -29.44 -25.88 30.53
CA ARG A 278 -30.33 -25.43 31.63
C ARG A 278 -31.05 -26.60 32.31
N LYS A 279 -31.65 -27.51 31.54
CA LYS A 279 -32.38 -28.68 32.07
C LYS A 279 -31.46 -29.61 32.88
N ARG A 280 -30.20 -29.76 32.48
CA ARG A 280 -29.19 -30.60 33.16
C ARG A 280 -28.35 -29.85 34.19
N ASN A 281 -28.65 -28.59 34.46
CA ASN A 281 -27.89 -27.71 35.38
C ASN A 281 -26.37 -27.70 35.11
N LYS A 282 -25.99 -27.48 33.84
CA LYS A 282 -24.59 -27.41 33.37
C LYS A 282 -24.22 -25.95 33.01
N PRO A 283 -23.87 -25.10 33.99
CA PRO A 283 -23.64 -23.66 33.78
C PRO A 283 -22.43 -23.37 32.87
N LEU A 284 -21.37 -24.18 32.94
CA LEU A 284 -20.20 -24.02 32.07
C LEU A 284 -20.57 -24.27 30.60
N LEU A 285 -21.27 -25.38 30.31
CA LEU A 285 -21.77 -25.67 28.96
C LEU A 285 -22.67 -24.55 28.45
N ASN A 286 -23.56 -24.02 29.29
CA ASN A 286 -24.41 -22.89 28.92
C ASN A 286 -23.57 -21.65 28.57
N THR A 287 -22.56 -21.33 29.38
CA THR A 287 -21.69 -20.17 29.14
C THR A 287 -20.90 -20.32 27.84
N ILE A 288 -20.27 -21.49 27.60
CA ILE A 288 -19.54 -21.77 26.35
C ILE A 288 -20.47 -21.66 25.14
N THR A 289 -21.67 -22.25 25.24
CA THR A 289 -22.69 -22.16 24.18
C THR A 289 -23.05 -20.71 23.87
N LEU A 290 -23.26 -19.89 24.90
CA LEU A 290 -23.55 -18.47 24.74
C LEU A 290 -22.36 -17.71 24.15
N CYS A 291 -21.12 -18.00 24.55
CA CYS A 291 -19.94 -17.32 24.00
C CYS A 291 -19.83 -17.59 22.50
N VAL A 292 -19.88 -18.86 22.06
CA VAL A 292 -19.84 -19.22 20.64
C VAL A 292 -21.00 -18.59 19.87
N MET A 293 -22.22 -18.65 20.43
CA MET A 293 -23.40 -18.02 19.81
C MET A 293 -23.21 -16.52 19.62
N PHE A 294 -22.69 -15.80 20.63
CA PHE A 294 -22.50 -14.35 20.54
C PHE A 294 -21.33 -13.95 19.64
N VAL A 295 -20.28 -14.78 19.51
CA VAL A 295 -19.26 -14.59 18.46
C VAL A 295 -19.91 -14.64 17.08
N LEU A 296 -20.75 -15.65 16.81
CA LEU A 296 -21.44 -15.77 15.52
C LEU A 296 -22.47 -14.66 15.28
N ILE A 297 -23.16 -14.19 16.34
CA ILE A 297 -24.06 -13.02 16.22
C ILE A 297 -23.25 -11.76 15.88
N GLY A 298 -22.09 -11.52 16.49
CA GLY A 298 -21.23 -10.39 16.12
C GLY A 298 -20.72 -10.51 14.68
N PHE A 299 -20.31 -11.74 14.29
CA PHE A 299 -19.84 -12.04 12.94
C PHE A 299 -20.94 -11.90 11.88
N SER A 300 -22.22 -11.96 12.25
CA SER A 300 -23.34 -11.84 11.30
C SER A 300 -23.39 -10.51 10.53
N SER A 301 -22.63 -9.48 10.94
CA SER A 301 -22.39 -8.28 10.13
C SER A 301 -21.88 -8.61 8.71
N TRP A 302 -21.15 -9.71 8.54
CA TRP A 302 -20.68 -10.23 7.25
C TRP A 302 -21.80 -10.64 6.28
N THR A 303 -23.02 -10.84 6.76
CA THR A 303 -24.17 -11.09 5.87
C THR A 303 -24.52 -9.90 4.99
N MET A 304 -24.05 -8.70 5.34
CA MET A 304 -24.18 -7.50 4.50
C MET A 304 -23.58 -7.72 3.11
N LEU A 305 -22.38 -8.32 3.03
CA LEU A 305 -21.64 -8.51 1.78
C LEU A 305 -22.43 -9.29 0.71
N PRO A 306 -22.91 -10.53 0.96
CA PRO A 306 -23.68 -11.27 -0.03
C PRO A 306 -25.01 -10.58 -0.36
N ILE A 307 -25.65 -9.90 0.58
CA ILE A 307 -26.90 -9.16 0.32
C ILE A 307 -26.65 -8.03 -0.69
N ARG A 308 -25.57 -7.26 -0.51
CA ARG A 308 -25.24 -6.11 -1.35
C ARG A 308 -24.64 -6.53 -2.69
N ALA A 309 -23.81 -7.58 -2.71
CA ALA A 309 -23.33 -8.18 -3.96
C ALA A 309 -24.49 -8.65 -4.86
N ASN A 310 -25.52 -9.32 -4.31
CA ASN A 310 -26.71 -9.71 -5.07
C ASN A 310 -27.57 -8.52 -5.53
N ALA A 311 -27.43 -7.35 -4.90
CA ALA A 311 -28.12 -6.15 -5.33
C ALA A 311 -27.45 -5.48 -6.55
N GLY A 312 -26.25 -5.91 -6.94
CA GLY A 312 -25.50 -5.38 -8.07
C GLY A 312 -25.04 -3.93 -7.84
N THR A 313 -24.39 -3.67 -6.70
CA THR A 313 -23.81 -2.35 -6.43
C THR A 313 -22.70 -2.02 -7.43
N PRO A 314 -22.49 -0.73 -7.78
CA PRO A 314 -21.47 -0.38 -8.77
C PRO A 314 -20.05 -0.77 -8.38
N ILE A 315 -19.68 -0.60 -7.10
CA ILE A 315 -18.48 -1.18 -6.50
C ILE A 315 -18.89 -2.51 -5.87
N ASN A 316 -18.40 -3.62 -6.43
CA ASN A 316 -18.76 -4.96 -6.00
C ASN A 316 -17.56 -5.92 -6.03
N GLU A 317 -16.50 -5.55 -5.30
CA GLU A 317 -15.24 -6.28 -5.37
C GLU A 317 -15.39 -7.76 -5.03
N ASN A 318 -14.83 -8.61 -5.90
CA ASN A 318 -14.89 -10.08 -5.85
C ASN A 318 -16.30 -10.70 -5.87
N ASN A 319 -17.36 -9.88 -5.96
CA ASN A 319 -18.75 -10.30 -6.05
C ASN A 319 -19.14 -11.47 -5.12
N PRO A 320 -19.06 -11.33 -3.78
CA PRO A 320 -19.32 -12.41 -2.81
C PRO A 320 -20.82 -12.75 -2.66
N ASN A 321 -21.51 -13.02 -3.76
CA ASN A 321 -22.98 -13.16 -3.85
C ASN A 321 -23.56 -14.52 -3.39
N ASP A 322 -22.74 -15.41 -2.87
CA ASP A 322 -23.19 -16.65 -2.21
C ASP A 322 -22.18 -17.15 -1.16
N ALA A 323 -22.52 -18.24 -0.49
CA ALA A 323 -21.71 -18.80 0.58
C ALA A 323 -20.31 -19.28 0.14
N ARG A 324 -20.12 -19.68 -1.12
CA ARG A 324 -18.81 -20.09 -1.65
C ARG A 324 -17.97 -18.87 -1.99
N ALA A 325 -18.55 -17.91 -2.70
CA ALA A 325 -17.88 -16.66 -3.03
C ALA A 325 -17.52 -15.87 -1.77
N LEU A 326 -18.39 -15.84 -0.76
CA LEU A 326 -18.12 -15.22 0.55
C LEU A 326 -16.97 -15.89 1.31
N LEU A 327 -16.83 -17.22 1.21
CA LEU A 327 -15.69 -17.93 1.80
C LEU A 327 -14.38 -17.58 1.08
N ALA A 328 -14.40 -17.54 -0.26
CA ALA A 328 -13.23 -17.15 -1.05
C ALA A 328 -12.80 -15.72 -0.74
N TYR A 329 -13.77 -14.81 -0.60
CA TYR A 329 -13.60 -13.43 -0.16
C TYR A 329 -12.99 -13.35 1.24
N TYR A 330 -13.55 -14.06 2.23
CA TYR A 330 -13.02 -14.10 3.60
C TYR A 330 -11.57 -14.63 3.64
N ASN A 331 -11.28 -15.68 2.87
CA ASN A 331 -9.96 -16.31 2.82
C ASN A 331 -8.96 -15.55 1.95
N ARG A 332 -9.39 -14.47 1.26
CA ARG A 332 -8.53 -13.67 0.38
C ARG A 332 -7.89 -14.53 -0.73
N GLU A 333 -8.64 -15.48 -1.31
CA GLU A 333 -8.09 -16.45 -2.27
C GLU A 333 -7.54 -15.82 -3.57
N GLN A 334 -7.77 -14.53 -3.81
CA GLN A 334 -7.18 -13.79 -4.92
C GLN A 334 -5.73 -13.36 -4.68
N TYR A 335 -5.28 -13.29 -3.42
CA TYR A 335 -3.93 -12.86 -3.09
C TYR A 335 -3.05 -14.08 -2.78
N PRO A 336 -1.78 -14.08 -3.24
CA PRO A 336 -0.80 -15.06 -2.77
C PRO A 336 -0.68 -14.98 -1.25
N ALA A 337 -0.68 -16.15 -0.59
CA ALA A 337 -0.55 -16.23 0.87
C ALA A 337 0.87 -16.69 1.22
N PRO A 338 1.71 -15.84 1.83
CA PRO A 338 3.06 -16.24 2.19
C PRO A 338 3.02 -17.36 3.23
N ALA A 339 3.95 -18.29 3.10
CA ALA A 339 4.09 -19.38 4.05
C ALA A 339 4.49 -18.88 5.44
N LEU A 340 3.70 -19.26 6.47
CA LEU A 340 3.93 -18.79 7.84
C LEU A 340 4.95 -19.64 8.62
N PHE A 341 4.86 -20.97 8.51
CA PHE A 341 5.68 -21.90 9.29
C PHE A 341 6.50 -22.86 8.43
N TYR A 342 6.07 -23.12 7.19
CA TYR A 342 6.78 -23.94 6.24
C TYR A 342 6.37 -23.54 4.82
N GLY A 343 7.34 -23.31 3.95
CA GLY A 343 7.13 -23.01 2.52
C GLY A 343 8.38 -22.49 1.84
N GLU A 344 8.20 -22.03 0.61
CA GLU A 344 9.23 -21.59 -0.31
C GLU A 344 9.91 -20.28 0.10
N ALA A 345 11.20 -20.19 -0.20
CA ALA A 345 11.98 -18.96 -0.14
C ALA A 345 11.98 -18.25 -1.51
N PHE A 346 12.31 -16.96 -1.53
CA PHE A 346 12.33 -16.16 -2.75
C PHE A 346 13.28 -16.71 -3.84
N THR A 347 14.32 -17.46 -3.46
CA THR A 347 15.30 -18.02 -4.41
C THR A 347 14.74 -19.17 -5.25
N ASP A 348 13.53 -19.64 -4.98
CA ASP A 348 12.85 -20.66 -5.78
C ASP A 348 12.68 -20.24 -7.25
N ILE A 349 12.57 -18.94 -7.52
CA ILE A 349 12.50 -18.41 -8.90
C ILE A 349 13.68 -18.80 -9.78
N TYR A 350 14.80 -19.25 -9.19
CA TYR A 350 16.00 -19.68 -9.90
C TYR A 350 16.14 -21.21 -10.03
N ALA A 351 15.30 -22.00 -9.34
CA ALA A 351 15.41 -23.45 -9.27
C ALA A 351 14.62 -24.19 -10.37
N GLY A 352 13.61 -23.53 -10.94
CA GLY A 352 12.60 -24.17 -11.80
C GLY A 352 11.56 -24.95 -11.00
N LEU A 353 10.76 -25.78 -11.69
CA LEU A 353 9.72 -26.59 -11.06
C LEU A 353 10.31 -27.79 -10.32
N ASP A 354 9.55 -28.31 -9.35
CA ASP A 354 9.90 -29.57 -8.68
C ASP A 354 10.07 -30.73 -9.68
N PRO A 355 11.17 -31.50 -9.61
CA PRO A 355 11.48 -32.53 -10.60
C PRO A 355 10.60 -33.78 -10.51
N GLU A 356 10.07 -34.10 -9.33
CA GLU A 356 9.23 -35.31 -9.13
C GLU A 356 7.74 -35.01 -9.32
N ASN A 357 7.29 -33.87 -8.80
CA ASN A 357 5.91 -33.44 -8.84
C ASN A 357 5.81 -31.95 -9.24
N PRO A 358 6.02 -31.60 -10.52
CA PRO A 358 6.13 -30.21 -10.97
C PRO A 358 4.85 -29.38 -10.86
N TYR A 359 3.69 -30.02 -10.66
CA TYR A 359 2.39 -29.36 -10.60
C TYR A 359 1.55 -29.84 -9.41
N LEU A 360 0.67 -28.97 -8.91
CA LEU A 360 -0.29 -29.25 -7.85
C LEU A 360 -1.72 -28.96 -8.31
N ASP A 361 -2.66 -29.69 -7.73
CA ASP A 361 -4.08 -29.39 -7.89
C ASP A 361 -4.45 -28.11 -7.12
N GLU A 362 -5.11 -27.18 -7.81
CA GLU A 362 -5.82 -26.06 -7.22
C GLU A 362 -7.17 -26.49 -6.61
N LYS A 363 -7.86 -25.56 -5.94
CA LYS A 363 -9.23 -25.80 -5.46
C LYS A 363 -10.21 -25.65 -6.63
N PRO A 364 -11.25 -26.50 -6.73
CA PRO A 364 -12.33 -26.26 -7.68
C PRO A 364 -13.09 -24.99 -7.32
N LYS A 365 -13.19 -24.08 -8.28
CA LYS A 365 -13.95 -22.82 -8.22
C LYS A 365 -15.34 -23.06 -8.81
N TYR A 366 -16.35 -22.69 -8.03
CA TYR A 366 -17.75 -22.93 -8.38
C TYR A 366 -18.44 -21.64 -8.74
N GLU A 367 -19.24 -21.67 -9.80
CA GLU A 367 -20.13 -20.58 -10.20
C GLU A 367 -21.56 -21.08 -10.41
N LYS A 368 -22.53 -20.17 -10.28
CA LYS A 368 -23.96 -20.47 -10.52
C LYS A 368 -24.23 -20.51 -12.02
N ASP A 369 -24.62 -21.67 -12.52
CA ASP A 369 -25.23 -21.82 -13.84
C ASP A 369 -26.75 -21.72 -13.71
N TYR A 370 -27.32 -20.60 -14.16
CA TYR A 370 -28.76 -20.35 -14.08
C TYR A 370 -29.58 -21.17 -15.07
N GLU A 371 -28.99 -21.64 -16.17
CA GLU A 371 -29.68 -22.49 -17.15
C GLU A 371 -29.81 -23.92 -16.64
N LEU A 372 -28.73 -24.44 -16.03
CA LEU A 372 -28.69 -25.77 -15.42
C LEU A 372 -29.32 -25.79 -14.01
N GLY A 373 -29.44 -24.63 -13.37
CA GLY A 373 -29.89 -24.50 -11.98
C GLY A 373 -28.94 -25.15 -10.98
N LYS A 374 -27.62 -25.14 -11.27
CA LYS A 374 -26.58 -25.85 -10.51
C LYS A 374 -25.33 -25.01 -10.36
N TYR A 375 -24.49 -25.39 -9.40
CA TYR A 375 -23.12 -24.90 -9.32
C TYR A 375 -22.20 -25.74 -10.21
N VAL A 376 -21.47 -25.09 -11.12
CA VAL A 376 -20.52 -25.74 -12.05
C VAL A 376 -19.09 -25.35 -11.70
N ILE A 377 -18.13 -26.26 -11.96
CA ILE A 377 -16.71 -25.97 -11.79
C ILE A 377 -16.22 -25.27 -13.05
N VAL A 378 -15.62 -24.08 -12.90
CA VAL A 378 -15.21 -23.23 -14.04
C VAL A 378 -13.71 -23.25 -14.32
N ASN A 379 -12.88 -23.57 -13.32
CA ASN A 379 -11.44 -23.61 -13.48
C ASN A 379 -10.93 -25.02 -13.78
N ASN A 380 -9.85 -25.09 -14.57
CA ASN A 380 -9.12 -26.34 -14.76
C ASN A 380 -8.16 -26.56 -13.58
N TYR A 381 -8.68 -27.09 -12.48
CA TYR A 381 -7.97 -27.10 -11.20
C TYR A 381 -6.91 -28.21 -11.06
N LYS A 382 -6.94 -29.29 -11.86
CA LYS A 382 -5.96 -30.38 -11.72
C LYS A 382 -4.61 -29.94 -12.29
N ASN A 383 -3.47 -30.24 -11.66
CA ASN A 383 -2.14 -29.83 -12.15
C ASN A 383 -2.04 -28.33 -12.59
N SER A 384 -2.83 -27.46 -11.96
CA SER A 384 -2.97 -26.05 -12.36
C SER A 384 -1.87 -25.18 -11.75
N LEU A 385 -1.49 -25.47 -10.52
CA LEU A 385 -0.48 -24.70 -9.80
C LEU A 385 0.91 -25.27 -10.09
N GLN A 386 1.89 -24.39 -10.24
CA GLN A 386 3.30 -24.78 -10.26
C GLN A 386 3.73 -25.21 -8.86
N ASN A 387 4.41 -26.36 -8.75
CA ASN A 387 5.04 -26.78 -7.51
C ASN A 387 6.47 -26.25 -7.47
N THR A 388 6.74 -25.44 -6.45
CA THR A 388 8.07 -24.91 -6.15
C THR A 388 9.02 -26.05 -5.76
N HIS A 389 10.31 -25.88 -6.02
CA HIS A 389 11.32 -26.92 -5.81
C HIS A 389 11.51 -27.20 -4.33
N ASP A 390 11.48 -28.48 -3.91
CA ASP A 390 11.52 -28.85 -2.49
C ASP A 390 12.80 -28.38 -1.76
N ASP A 391 13.94 -28.30 -2.47
CA ASP A 391 15.19 -27.76 -1.90
C ASP A 391 15.09 -26.27 -1.51
N HIS A 392 14.12 -25.53 -2.06
CA HIS A 392 13.86 -24.13 -1.74
C HIS A 392 12.77 -23.94 -0.68
N LYS A 393 12.17 -25.02 -0.18
CA LYS A 393 11.21 -25.00 0.93
C LYS A 393 11.90 -25.19 2.28
N GLY A 394 11.47 -24.47 3.30
CA GLY A 394 12.08 -24.50 4.62
C GLY A 394 11.12 -24.24 5.76
N LEU A 395 11.56 -24.51 6.99
CA LEU A 395 10.83 -24.14 8.20
C LEU A 395 11.04 -22.65 8.48
N PHE A 396 9.97 -21.96 8.87
CA PHE A 396 9.95 -20.54 9.22
C PHE A 396 10.59 -19.62 8.16
N PRO A 397 10.17 -19.72 6.87
CA PRO A 397 10.74 -18.87 5.82
C PRO A 397 10.23 -17.43 6.02
N ARG A 398 11.12 -16.45 5.95
CA ARG A 398 10.82 -15.01 6.10
C ARG A 398 11.00 -14.23 4.81
N MET A 399 12.04 -14.55 4.04
CA MET A 399 12.27 -13.95 2.73
C MET A 399 11.56 -14.79 1.65
N THR A 400 10.27 -14.54 1.45
CA THR A 400 9.39 -15.35 0.59
C THR A 400 8.89 -14.61 -0.66
N ASP A 401 9.10 -13.29 -0.75
CA ASP A 401 8.53 -12.45 -1.81
C ASP A 401 9.50 -12.31 -2.99
N PRO A 402 9.27 -13.00 -4.13
CA PRO A 402 10.21 -12.97 -5.24
C PRO A 402 10.33 -11.60 -5.90
N SER A 403 9.30 -10.73 -5.79
CA SER A 403 9.38 -9.38 -6.35
C SER A 403 10.38 -8.47 -5.60
N ARG A 404 10.95 -8.97 -4.49
CA ARG A 404 11.93 -8.28 -3.63
C ARG A 404 13.26 -9.02 -3.58
N ALA A 405 13.52 -9.89 -4.57
CA ALA A 405 14.72 -10.73 -4.60
C ALA A 405 16.01 -9.92 -4.48
N THR A 406 16.17 -8.85 -5.26
CA THR A 406 17.35 -7.97 -5.21
C THR A 406 17.59 -7.41 -3.81
N ASN A 407 16.56 -6.85 -3.18
CA ASN A 407 16.64 -6.34 -1.81
C ASN A 407 17.07 -7.41 -0.79
N TYR A 408 16.58 -8.64 -0.93
CA TYR A 408 16.98 -9.74 -0.06
C TYR A 408 18.43 -10.17 -0.29
N ILE A 409 18.88 -10.16 -1.53
CA ILE A 409 20.26 -10.50 -1.90
C ILE A 409 21.21 -9.43 -1.37
N ASP A 410 20.87 -8.16 -1.51
CA ASP A 410 21.61 -7.04 -0.92
C ASP A 410 21.69 -7.18 0.60
N PHE A 411 20.56 -7.46 1.26
CA PHE A 411 20.50 -7.68 2.71
C PHE A 411 21.40 -8.84 3.18
N MET A 412 21.45 -9.94 2.43
CA MET A 412 22.28 -11.11 2.76
C MET A 412 23.75 -10.91 2.40
N GLY A 413 24.09 -9.88 1.61
CA GLY A 413 25.43 -9.71 1.05
C GLY A 413 25.74 -10.73 -0.06
N GLY A 414 24.73 -11.13 -0.82
CA GLY A 414 24.83 -12.05 -1.96
C GLY A 414 24.02 -13.33 -1.78
N LEU A 415 24.19 -14.26 -2.72
CA LEU A 415 23.59 -15.60 -2.67
C LEU A 415 24.64 -16.66 -2.36
N ASN A 416 24.23 -17.65 -1.57
CA ASN A 416 24.97 -18.90 -1.43
C ASN A 416 24.67 -19.80 -2.63
N TYR A 417 25.72 -20.45 -3.13
CA TYR A 417 25.63 -21.37 -4.26
C TYR A 417 26.75 -22.41 -4.17
N TYR A 418 26.56 -23.53 -4.83
CA TYR A 418 27.62 -24.53 -5.03
C TYR A 418 27.76 -24.90 -6.51
N VAL A 419 28.99 -25.22 -6.90
CA VAL A 419 29.30 -25.72 -8.25
C VAL A 419 28.95 -27.20 -8.31
N LYS A 420 28.24 -27.62 -9.36
CA LYS A 420 27.88 -29.03 -9.55
C LYS A 420 29.15 -29.89 -9.61
N PRO A 421 29.13 -31.12 -9.06
CA PRO A 421 30.34 -31.96 -8.93
C PRO A 421 31.11 -32.18 -10.23
N GLU A 422 30.42 -32.18 -11.37
CA GLU A 422 31.00 -32.34 -12.72
C GLU A 422 31.82 -31.14 -13.20
N TYR A 423 31.56 -29.93 -12.69
CA TYR A 423 32.31 -28.71 -13.01
C TYR A 423 33.30 -28.29 -11.90
N ALA A 424 33.35 -29.01 -10.78
CA ALA A 424 34.13 -28.64 -9.61
C ALA A 424 35.65 -28.52 -9.86
N SER A 425 36.17 -29.17 -10.92
CA SER A 425 37.59 -29.13 -11.29
C SER A 425 37.97 -27.98 -12.26
N SER A 426 36.99 -27.20 -12.75
CA SER A 426 37.23 -26.07 -13.65
C SER A 426 37.79 -24.86 -12.89
N MET A 427 39.09 -24.62 -13.01
CA MET A 427 39.77 -23.49 -12.37
C MET A 427 39.34 -22.13 -12.95
N GLU A 428 38.98 -22.10 -14.24
CA GLU A 428 38.45 -20.93 -14.92
C GLU A 428 37.10 -20.51 -14.33
N LEU A 429 36.15 -21.45 -14.24
CA LEU A 429 34.84 -21.22 -13.65
C LEU A 429 34.95 -20.69 -12.21
N GLN A 430 35.81 -21.31 -11.40
CA GLN A 430 36.03 -20.84 -10.02
C GLN A 430 36.62 -19.43 -9.95
N THR A 431 37.48 -19.05 -10.90
CA THR A 431 38.07 -17.71 -10.94
C THR A 431 37.03 -16.67 -11.31
N VAL A 432 36.22 -16.93 -12.34
CA VAL A 432 35.15 -16.02 -12.78
C VAL A 432 34.13 -15.82 -11.67
N LEU A 433 33.67 -16.91 -11.02
CA LEU A 433 32.75 -16.84 -9.88
C LEU A 433 33.32 -16.00 -8.72
N ALA A 434 34.61 -16.17 -8.40
CA ALA A 434 35.27 -15.40 -7.35
C ALA A 434 35.43 -13.91 -7.70
N ASP A 435 35.68 -13.59 -8.96
CA ASP A 435 35.84 -12.21 -9.43
C ASP A 435 34.49 -11.47 -9.43
N TYR A 436 33.41 -12.09 -9.92
CA TYR A 436 32.06 -11.50 -9.84
C TYR A 436 31.60 -11.30 -8.40
N LYS A 437 31.79 -12.31 -7.54
CA LYS A 437 31.49 -12.17 -6.11
C LYS A 437 32.27 -11.01 -5.49
N ARG A 438 33.56 -10.90 -5.79
CA ARG A 438 34.40 -9.79 -5.30
C ARG A 438 33.94 -8.45 -5.86
N ASN A 439 33.53 -8.37 -7.11
CA ASN A 439 33.02 -7.13 -7.70
C ASN A 439 31.71 -6.70 -7.02
N TYR A 440 30.80 -7.64 -6.76
CA TYR A 440 29.57 -7.38 -6.04
C TYR A 440 29.84 -6.96 -4.58
N GLU A 441 30.69 -7.68 -3.85
CA GLU A 441 31.09 -7.32 -2.47
C GLU A 441 31.77 -5.95 -2.37
N ASN A 442 32.41 -5.48 -3.44
CA ASN A 442 33.01 -4.15 -3.53
C ASN A 442 32.07 -3.09 -4.13
N GLY A 443 30.81 -3.42 -4.41
CA GLY A 443 29.81 -2.51 -4.96
C GLY A 443 30.07 -2.06 -6.40
N ARG A 444 30.84 -2.83 -7.18
CA ARG A 444 31.13 -2.53 -8.60
C ARG A 444 30.04 -2.99 -9.56
N ILE A 445 29.28 -4.00 -9.15
CA ILE A 445 28.13 -4.55 -9.87
C ILE A 445 26.95 -4.65 -8.89
N GLY A 446 25.73 -4.52 -9.38
CA GLY A 446 24.52 -4.60 -8.56
C GLY A 446 24.08 -6.04 -8.26
N ALA A 447 23.11 -6.20 -7.35
CA ALA A 447 22.52 -7.50 -7.04
C ALA A 447 21.91 -8.19 -8.27
N GLN A 448 21.22 -7.43 -9.13
CA GLN A 448 20.58 -7.98 -10.33
C GLN A 448 21.64 -8.55 -11.30
N GLU A 449 22.65 -7.76 -11.66
CA GLU A 449 23.75 -8.20 -12.53
C GLU A 449 24.49 -9.43 -11.95
N TYR A 450 24.73 -9.45 -10.63
CA TYR A 450 25.33 -10.59 -9.96
C TYR A 450 24.48 -11.86 -10.09
N VAL A 451 23.16 -11.74 -9.96
CA VAL A 451 22.22 -12.86 -10.13
C VAL A 451 22.15 -13.32 -11.57
N ASP A 452 22.02 -12.40 -12.52
CA ASP A 452 21.88 -12.73 -13.94
C ASP A 452 23.08 -13.57 -14.39
N PHE A 453 24.29 -13.20 -13.96
CA PHE A 453 25.50 -13.99 -14.15
C PHE A 453 25.42 -15.40 -13.52
N LEU A 454 24.90 -15.54 -12.29
CA LEU A 454 24.72 -16.87 -11.68
C LEU A 454 23.67 -17.71 -12.41
N VAL A 455 22.61 -17.09 -12.93
CA VAL A 455 21.53 -17.73 -13.68
C VAL A 455 22.01 -18.16 -15.06
N GLU A 456 22.87 -17.39 -15.73
CA GLU A 456 23.55 -17.80 -16.97
C GLU A 456 24.39 -19.07 -16.76
N LEU A 457 25.01 -19.21 -15.59
CA LEU A 457 25.79 -20.37 -15.20
C LEU A 457 24.98 -21.50 -14.55
N ARG A 458 23.64 -21.51 -14.67
CA ARG A 458 22.74 -22.53 -14.07
C ARG A 458 23.06 -23.99 -14.46
N GLU A 459 23.76 -24.20 -15.58
CA GLU A 459 24.24 -25.53 -15.95
C GLU A 459 25.35 -26.02 -15.03
N ALA A 460 26.18 -25.11 -14.50
CA ALA A 460 27.32 -25.41 -13.66
C ALA A 460 27.12 -25.08 -12.17
N VAL A 461 26.17 -24.20 -11.83
CA VAL A 461 25.94 -23.68 -10.48
C VAL A 461 24.51 -23.99 -10.02
N VAL A 462 24.35 -24.29 -8.74
CA VAL A 462 23.05 -24.42 -8.07
C VAL A 462 22.97 -23.37 -6.97
N ILE A 463 21.93 -22.54 -7.03
CA ILE A 463 21.64 -21.51 -6.03
C ILE A 463 21.00 -22.18 -4.81
N GLU A 464 21.50 -21.87 -3.62
CA GLU A 464 20.96 -22.38 -2.38
C GLU A 464 19.83 -21.48 -1.85
N LYS A 465 18.93 -22.05 -1.05
CA LYS A 465 17.96 -21.25 -0.29
C LYS A 465 18.63 -20.52 0.88
N PRO A 466 18.07 -19.39 1.33
CA PRO A 466 18.46 -18.78 2.59
C PRO A 466 18.31 -19.78 3.73
N ASP A 467 19.33 -19.88 4.56
CA ASP A 467 19.34 -20.84 5.66
C ASP A 467 18.53 -20.33 6.88
N GLY A 468 18.52 -21.10 7.97
CA GLY A 468 17.81 -20.71 9.19
C GLY A 468 18.39 -19.47 9.87
N LEU A 469 19.70 -19.21 9.71
CA LEU A 469 20.37 -18.03 10.24
C LEU A 469 20.06 -16.79 9.40
N ASP A 470 19.99 -16.92 8.08
CA ASP A 470 19.61 -15.82 7.18
C ASP A 470 18.18 -15.35 7.49
N ASN A 471 17.24 -16.29 7.61
CA ASN A 471 15.86 -15.98 7.98
C ASN A 471 15.73 -15.41 9.40
N ALA A 472 16.53 -15.90 10.36
CA ALA A 472 16.57 -15.33 11.71
C ALA A 472 17.17 -13.91 11.70
N SER A 473 18.23 -13.69 10.94
CA SER A 473 18.87 -12.38 10.74
C SER A 473 17.88 -11.39 10.15
N TYR A 474 17.17 -11.76 9.08
CA TYR A 474 16.12 -10.94 8.48
C TYR A 474 14.98 -10.65 9.46
N PHE A 475 14.52 -11.65 10.21
CA PHE A 475 13.49 -11.45 11.24
C PHE A 475 13.92 -10.43 12.30
N PHE A 476 15.12 -10.55 12.85
CA PHE A 476 15.58 -9.68 13.93
C PHE A 476 16.01 -8.29 13.44
N ASN A 477 16.79 -8.21 12.36
CA ASN A 477 17.38 -6.96 11.88
C ASN A 477 16.38 -6.14 11.07
N TYR A 478 15.63 -6.77 10.15
CA TYR A 478 14.63 -6.06 9.35
C TYR A 478 13.27 -6.02 10.06
N GLN A 479 12.65 -7.17 10.30
CA GLN A 479 11.25 -7.19 10.74
C GLN A 479 11.04 -6.71 12.19
N VAL A 480 11.97 -6.98 13.11
CA VAL A 480 11.88 -6.52 14.51
C VAL A 480 12.57 -5.18 14.69
N GLN A 481 13.83 -5.02 14.29
CA GLN A 481 14.58 -3.79 14.52
C GLN A 481 14.16 -2.67 13.55
N TYR A 482 14.27 -2.89 12.24
CA TYR A 482 13.97 -1.85 11.25
C TYR A 482 12.47 -1.53 11.15
N MET A 483 11.59 -2.52 11.16
CA MET A 483 10.15 -2.26 11.10
C MET A 483 9.61 -1.90 12.48
N TYR A 484 9.51 -2.86 13.40
CA TYR A 484 8.80 -2.61 14.66
C TYR A 484 9.49 -1.62 15.60
N MET A 485 10.79 -1.78 15.88
CA MET A 485 11.47 -0.93 16.84
C MET A 485 11.63 0.50 16.34
N ARG A 486 11.85 0.72 15.03
CA ARG A 486 11.88 2.07 14.44
C ARG A 486 10.58 2.83 14.67
N TYR A 487 9.43 2.24 14.34
CA TYR A 487 8.12 2.87 14.58
C TYR A 487 7.76 2.97 16.06
N PHE A 488 8.18 2.00 16.88
CA PHE A 488 8.06 2.14 18.33
C PHE A 488 8.84 3.36 18.83
N MET A 489 10.04 3.60 18.30
CA MET A 489 10.85 4.77 18.63
C MET A 489 10.28 6.07 18.04
N TRP A 490 9.68 6.06 16.85
CA TRP A 490 8.93 7.22 16.31
C TRP A 490 7.92 7.76 17.31
N ASN A 491 7.17 6.85 17.94
CA ASN A 491 6.09 7.22 18.85
C ASN A 491 6.56 7.68 20.24
N PHE A 492 7.78 7.32 20.67
CA PHE A 492 8.24 7.56 22.06
C PHE A 492 9.60 8.25 22.20
N THR A 493 10.28 8.53 21.09
CA THR A 493 11.56 9.25 21.02
C THR A 493 11.51 10.39 20.02
N GLY A 494 10.89 10.20 18.87
CA GLY A 494 10.73 11.19 17.81
C GLY A 494 10.93 10.60 16.41
N ARG A 495 10.51 11.33 15.37
CA ARG A 495 10.51 10.93 13.95
C ARG A 495 11.43 11.83 13.13
N GLN A 496 12.28 11.26 12.30
CA GLN A 496 13.30 12.00 11.54
C GLN A 496 12.69 12.92 10.47
N ASN A 497 11.75 12.39 9.68
CA ASN A 497 11.01 13.08 8.63
C ASN A 497 9.82 12.22 8.17
N ASP A 498 9.03 12.77 7.25
CA ASP A 498 7.85 12.12 6.68
C ASP A 498 8.13 11.15 5.52
N ILE A 499 9.37 11.06 5.05
CA ILE A 499 9.79 10.23 3.91
C ILE A 499 9.98 8.78 4.37
N GLN A 500 9.48 7.82 3.58
CA GLN A 500 9.70 6.39 3.86
C GLN A 500 11.19 6.05 3.69
N GLY A 501 11.77 5.36 4.68
CA GLY A 501 13.17 4.92 4.60
C GLY A 501 13.34 3.64 3.77
N GLU A 502 14.50 3.49 3.16
CA GLU A 502 14.90 2.28 2.42
C GLU A 502 16.23 1.71 2.92
N GLY A 503 16.38 1.68 4.26
CA GLY A 503 17.59 1.25 4.96
C GLY A 503 18.66 2.33 5.10
N ASP A 504 18.45 3.49 4.49
CA ASP A 504 19.33 4.66 4.56
C ASP A 504 19.22 5.40 5.92
N PRO A 505 20.27 6.12 6.34
CA PRO A 505 20.25 6.88 7.60
C PRO A 505 19.50 8.21 7.50
N PHE A 506 18.96 8.59 6.34
CA PHE A 506 18.44 9.94 6.09
C PHE A 506 16.91 10.02 6.09
N ASN A 507 16.22 8.91 5.82
CA ASN A 507 14.78 8.87 5.65
C ASN A 507 14.10 7.90 6.60
N GLY A 508 12.99 8.36 7.19
CA GLY A 508 12.08 7.50 7.95
C GLY A 508 12.69 6.85 9.20
N ASN A 509 13.77 7.37 9.77
CA ASN A 509 14.31 6.85 11.03
C ASN A 509 13.70 7.56 12.25
N TRP A 510 14.02 7.08 13.45
CA TRP A 510 13.70 7.80 14.68
C TRP A 510 14.82 8.79 15.00
N ILE A 511 14.45 9.90 15.63
CA ILE A 511 15.38 10.93 16.11
C ILE A 511 14.99 11.35 17.53
N SER A 512 15.96 11.73 18.35
CA SER A 512 15.72 12.12 19.74
C SER A 512 15.69 13.62 19.98
N GLY A 513 16.40 14.43 19.19
CA GLY A 513 16.69 15.83 19.50
C GLY A 513 17.90 16.03 20.41
N ILE A 514 18.68 14.97 20.67
CA ILE A 514 19.91 15.01 21.46
C ILE A 514 21.09 14.84 20.49
N PRO A 515 21.84 15.93 20.18
CA PRO A 515 22.77 15.95 19.04
C PRO A 515 23.74 14.76 18.99
N PHE A 516 24.43 14.44 20.10
CA PHE A 516 25.42 13.35 20.09
C PHE A 516 24.81 11.94 19.93
N ILE A 517 23.52 11.75 20.26
CA ILE A 517 22.82 10.47 20.06
C ILE A 517 22.35 10.38 18.62
N ASP A 518 21.79 11.49 18.12
CA ASP A 518 21.27 11.57 16.76
C ASP A 518 22.42 11.48 15.75
N GLU A 519 23.58 12.09 16.02
CA GLU A 519 24.79 11.96 15.19
C GLU A 519 25.34 10.54 15.16
N TRP A 520 25.29 9.83 16.29
CA TRP A 520 25.70 8.43 16.35
C TRP A 520 24.75 7.51 15.56
N HIS A 521 23.46 7.85 15.52
CA HIS A 521 22.43 7.02 14.89
C HIS A 521 22.24 7.32 13.40
N LEU A 522 22.32 8.59 12.99
CA LEU A 522 21.90 9.09 11.67
C LEU A 522 23.03 9.77 10.89
N GLY A 523 24.24 9.90 11.47
CA GLY A 523 25.30 10.72 10.89
C GLY A 523 25.08 12.22 11.15
N THR A 524 25.83 13.09 10.45
CA THR A 524 25.88 14.53 10.75
C THR A 524 24.49 15.17 10.91
N GLN A 525 24.29 15.93 11.99
CA GLN A 525 23.06 16.70 12.23
C GLN A 525 23.27 18.22 12.13
N ASP A 526 24.53 18.67 12.12
CA ASP A 526 24.90 20.09 12.04
C ASP A 526 24.88 20.63 10.59
N ASN A 527 24.99 19.76 9.58
CA ASN A 527 25.08 20.14 8.16
C ASN A 527 23.90 19.64 7.31
N LEU A 528 22.75 19.42 7.94
CA LEU A 528 21.53 19.04 7.22
C LEU A 528 21.08 20.15 6.27
N SER A 529 20.55 19.77 5.11
CA SER A 529 19.92 20.72 4.20
C SER A 529 18.68 21.39 4.83
N GLU A 530 18.30 22.54 4.32
CA GLU A 530 17.13 23.31 4.72
C GLU A 530 15.85 22.46 4.64
N ASP A 531 15.70 21.64 3.60
CA ASP A 531 14.54 20.77 3.41
C ASP A 531 14.48 19.66 4.46
N MET A 532 15.62 19.12 4.88
CA MET A 532 15.70 18.11 5.94
C MET A 532 15.40 18.74 7.31
N LEU A 533 15.87 19.96 7.56
CA LEU A 533 15.66 20.67 8.83
C LEU A 533 14.21 21.15 8.99
N ASN A 534 13.60 21.64 7.91
CA ASN A 534 12.26 22.21 7.92
C ASN A 534 11.17 21.21 7.52
N ASN A 535 11.51 19.92 7.36
CA ASN A 535 10.52 18.88 7.14
C ASN A 535 9.53 18.84 8.32
N LYS A 536 8.24 19.09 8.06
CA LYS A 536 7.19 19.13 9.11
C LYS A 536 7.07 17.81 9.88
N GLY A 537 7.43 16.67 9.27
CA GLY A 537 7.46 15.36 9.95
C GLY A 537 8.67 15.14 10.87
N ARG A 538 9.55 16.14 11.05
CA ARG A 538 10.71 16.07 11.94
C ARG A 538 10.33 16.43 13.37
N ASN A 539 10.12 15.40 14.20
CA ASN A 539 9.60 15.50 15.56
C ASN A 539 10.60 14.98 16.60
N THR A 540 10.82 15.71 17.71
CA THR A 540 11.79 15.36 18.76
C THR A 540 11.17 15.34 20.16
N TYR A 541 11.28 14.20 20.87
CA TYR A 541 10.72 14.02 22.23
C TYR A 541 11.78 13.81 23.33
N PHE A 542 13.07 13.85 22.99
CA PHE A 542 14.20 13.76 23.92
C PHE A 542 14.17 12.52 24.83
N PHE A 543 13.66 11.39 24.32
CA PHE A 543 13.41 10.14 25.07
C PHE A 543 12.47 10.27 26.28
N LEU A 544 11.83 11.43 26.51
CA LEU A 544 11.02 11.66 27.71
C LEU A 544 9.82 10.69 27.80
N PRO A 545 9.04 10.45 26.71
CA PRO A 545 7.97 9.46 26.73
C PRO A 545 8.52 8.04 26.96
N LEU A 546 9.61 7.66 26.28
CA LEU A 546 10.24 6.35 26.42
C LEU A 546 10.69 6.08 27.86
N ILE A 547 11.47 6.99 28.45
CA ILE A 547 11.99 6.87 29.82
C ILE A 547 10.84 6.73 30.83
N LEU A 548 9.81 7.57 30.70
CA LEU A 548 8.65 7.53 31.59
C LEU A 548 7.88 6.20 31.46
N GLY A 549 7.72 5.70 30.24
CA GLY A 549 7.14 4.38 29.95
C GLY A 549 7.95 3.24 30.56
N LEU A 550 9.28 3.24 30.42
CA LEU A 550 10.17 2.24 31.01
C LEU A 550 10.11 2.24 32.55
N ILE A 551 10.11 3.43 33.17
CA ILE A 551 9.93 3.58 34.62
C ILE A 551 8.60 2.95 35.05
N GLY A 552 7.52 3.25 34.32
CA GLY A 552 6.19 2.70 34.61
C GLY A 552 6.09 1.19 34.41
N MET A 553 6.73 0.65 33.37
CA MET A 553 6.81 -0.77 33.10
C MET A 553 7.49 -1.52 34.26
N ILE A 554 8.67 -1.03 34.70
CA ILE A 554 9.41 -1.58 35.84
C ILE A 554 8.60 -1.45 37.13
N PHE A 555 7.94 -0.30 37.35
CA PHE A 555 7.10 -0.06 38.50
C PHE A 555 5.92 -1.04 38.56
N HIS A 556 5.23 -1.26 37.44
CA HIS A 556 4.12 -2.21 37.34
C HIS A 556 4.59 -3.64 37.65
N ALA A 557 5.69 -4.09 37.05
CA ALA A 557 6.26 -5.42 37.30
C ALA A 557 6.61 -5.64 38.77
N LYS A 558 7.17 -4.62 39.45
CA LYS A 558 7.51 -4.68 40.88
C LYS A 558 6.27 -4.70 41.79
N LYS A 559 5.20 -3.97 41.41
CA LYS A 559 3.99 -3.84 42.25
C LYS A 559 3.03 -5.01 42.09
N ASP A 560 2.82 -5.50 40.86
CA ASP A 560 1.93 -6.63 40.61
C ASP A 560 2.31 -7.38 39.32
N LEU A 561 3.13 -8.43 39.48
CA LEU A 561 3.65 -9.23 38.37
C LEU A 561 2.54 -9.90 37.52
N LYS A 562 1.36 -10.17 38.11
CA LYS A 562 0.25 -10.87 37.43
C LYS A 562 -0.46 -9.97 36.43
N SER A 563 -0.87 -8.78 36.84
CA SER A 563 -1.45 -7.78 35.93
C SER A 563 -0.41 -7.22 34.97
N PHE A 564 0.86 -7.10 35.39
CA PHE A 564 1.97 -6.80 34.50
C PHE A 564 2.08 -7.82 33.37
N TYR A 565 2.13 -9.12 33.68
CA TYR A 565 2.23 -10.16 32.66
C TYR A 565 1.04 -10.16 31.70
N SER A 566 -0.18 -9.95 32.21
CA SER A 566 -1.37 -9.86 31.34
C SER A 566 -1.29 -8.68 30.36
N THR A 567 -0.73 -7.56 30.82
CA THR A 567 -0.51 -6.35 30.01
C THR A 567 0.65 -6.53 29.04
N LEU A 568 1.74 -7.21 29.45
CA LEU A 568 2.87 -7.57 28.61
C LEU A 568 2.44 -8.51 27.47
N VAL A 569 1.58 -9.50 27.76
CA VAL A 569 1.02 -10.37 26.73
C VAL A 569 0.22 -9.55 25.72
N LEU A 570 -0.55 -8.55 26.15
CA LEU A 570 -1.21 -7.65 25.21
C LEU A 570 -0.20 -6.92 24.32
N PHE A 571 0.81 -6.27 24.92
CA PHE A 571 1.90 -5.57 24.21
C PHE A 571 2.60 -6.45 23.17
N LEU A 572 2.92 -7.70 23.53
CA LEU A 572 3.61 -8.62 22.64
C LEU A 572 2.71 -9.08 21.48
N PHE A 573 1.42 -9.35 21.74
CA PHE A 573 0.50 -9.81 20.70
C PHE A 573 0.09 -8.71 19.72
N THR A 574 0.01 -7.46 20.19
CA THR A 574 -0.30 -6.29 19.35
C THR A 574 0.95 -5.60 18.78
N GLY A 575 2.14 -6.19 18.97
CA GLY A 575 3.42 -5.72 18.44
C GLY A 575 4.22 -6.87 17.83
N LEU A 576 5.11 -7.50 18.59
CA LEU A 576 6.03 -8.50 18.06
C LEU A 576 5.37 -9.74 17.42
N ALA A 577 4.25 -10.22 17.95
CA ALA A 577 3.60 -11.42 17.41
C ALA A 577 2.91 -11.18 16.06
N ILE A 578 2.41 -9.96 15.81
CA ILE A 578 1.77 -9.63 14.54
C ILE A 578 2.80 -9.60 13.39
N ILE A 579 4.06 -9.25 13.67
CA ILE A 579 5.17 -9.29 12.70
C ILE A 579 5.36 -10.69 12.12
N VAL A 580 5.31 -11.71 12.98
CA VAL A 580 5.41 -13.11 12.55
C VAL A 580 4.29 -13.45 11.55
N TYR A 581 3.07 -13.01 11.84
CA TYR A 581 1.91 -13.23 10.99
C TYR A 581 1.95 -12.44 9.67
N LEU A 582 2.33 -11.17 9.72
CA LEU A 582 2.39 -10.30 8.54
C LEU A 582 3.51 -10.69 7.58
N ASN A 583 4.62 -11.24 8.10
CA ASN A 583 5.84 -11.53 7.35
C ASN A 583 6.20 -10.43 6.35
N GLN A 584 6.37 -9.20 6.82
CA GLN A 584 6.58 -8.05 5.95
C GLN A 584 7.82 -8.24 5.08
N SER A 585 7.64 -8.01 3.77
CA SER A 585 8.72 -7.99 2.77
C SER A 585 9.46 -6.65 2.78
N MET A 586 10.67 -6.63 2.22
CA MET A 586 11.55 -5.48 2.27
C MET A 586 11.06 -4.36 1.34
N TYR A 587 10.96 -3.14 1.87
CA TYR A 587 10.61 -1.89 1.15
C TYR A 587 9.28 -1.99 0.39
N GLN A 588 8.21 -2.23 1.16
CA GLN A 588 6.85 -2.21 0.61
C GLN A 588 6.50 -0.81 0.09
N VAL A 589 5.61 -0.73 -0.89
CA VAL A 589 5.17 0.54 -1.49
C VAL A 589 4.65 1.52 -0.42
N ARG A 590 3.99 0.99 0.62
CA ARG A 590 3.61 1.69 1.84
C ARG A 590 3.85 0.79 3.04
N GLU A 591 4.71 1.22 3.95
CA GLU A 591 4.92 0.54 5.23
C GLU A 591 3.72 0.75 6.18
N ARG A 592 3.39 -0.26 6.99
CA ARG A 592 2.14 -0.34 7.79
C ARG A 592 2.36 -0.17 9.29
N ASP A 593 2.91 0.97 9.72
CA ASP A 593 3.16 1.31 11.12
C ASP A 593 1.88 1.25 11.99
N TYR A 594 0.74 1.60 11.39
CA TYR A 594 -0.58 1.55 11.99
C TYR A 594 -1.02 0.15 12.46
N ALA A 595 -0.37 -0.92 11.98
CA ALA A 595 -0.59 -2.27 12.49
C ALA A 595 -0.09 -2.46 13.95
N TYR A 596 0.75 -1.57 14.45
CA TYR A 596 1.39 -1.65 15.77
C TYR A 596 0.76 -0.75 16.84
N VAL A 597 -0.25 0.07 16.50
CA VAL A 597 -0.84 1.05 17.43
C VAL A 597 -1.37 0.43 18.72
N GLY A 598 -1.71 -0.86 18.70
CA GLY A 598 -2.12 -1.59 19.90
C GLY A 598 -1.01 -1.81 20.92
N SER A 599 0.25 -2.00 20.50
CA SER A 599 1.37 -2.11 21.46
C SER A 599 1.75 -0.72 21.99
N PHE A 600 1.64 0.32 21.14
CA PHE A 600 1.86 1.71 21.53
C PHE A 600 0.85 2.17 22.59
N LEU A 601 -0.42 1.76 22.48
CA LEU A 601 -1.44 1.97 23.51
C LEU A 601 -0.99 1.39 24.86
N VAL A 602 -0.48 0.16 24.85
CA VAL A 602 -0.01 -0.50 26.08
C VAL A 602 1.19 0.20 26.68
N PHE A 603 2.15 0.62 25.86
CA PHE A 603 3.30 1.36 26.34
C PHE A 603 2.91 2.72 26.94
N ALA A 604 1.96 3.43 26.33
CA ALA A 604 1.41 4.66 26.88
C ALA A 604 0.62 4.45 28.19
N MET A 605 0.03 3.27 28.41
CA MET A 605 -0.48 2.91 29.74
C MET A 605 0.65 2.85 30.78
N TRP A 606 1.82 2.31 30.41
CA TRP A 606 2.99 2.33 31.28
C TRP A 606 3.53 3.74 31.48
N ILE A 607 3.47 4.65 30.51
CA ILE A 607 3.81 6.08 30.73
C ILE A 607 2.99 6.63 31.91
N GLY A 608 1.67 6.42 31.91
CA GLY A 608 0.83 6.84 33.03
C GLY A 608 1.19 6.18 34.36
N MET A 609 1.58 4.89 34.36
CA MET A 609 2.10 4.24 35.58
C MET A 609 3.45 4.83 36.03
N GLY A 610 4.29 5.27 35.09
CA GLY A 610 5.56 5.96 35.36
C GLY A 610 5.36 7.29 36.05
N VAL A 611 4.34 8.06 35.65
CA VAL A 611 3.94 9.30 36.34
C VAL A 611 3.62 9.03 37.81
N TYR A 612 2.90 7.94 38.10
CA TYR A 612 2.60 7.55 39.48
C TYR A 612 3.86 7.09 40.22
N ALA A 613 4.77 6.38 39.56
CA ALA A 613 6.04 5.94 40.12
C ALA A 613 6.94 7.12 40.53
N ILE A 614 7.02 8.18 39.71
CA ILE A 614 7.74 9.42 40.05
C ILE A 614 7.15 10.05 41.31
N TYR A 615 5.82 10.18 41.38
CA TYR A 615 5.16 10.67 42.59
C TYR A 615 5.51 9.84 43.82
N GLU A 616 5.46 8.50 43.71
CA GLU A 616 5.79 7.62 44.82
C GLU A 616 7.26 7.74 45.25
N GLY A 617 8.18 7.99 44.31
CA GLY A 617 9.60 8.18 44.59
C GLY A 617 9.93 9.48 45.32
N ILE A 618 9.17 10.56 45.08
CA ILE A 618 9.50 11.88 45.66
C ILE A 618 8.58 12.31 46.82
N LYS A 619 7.42 11.66 47.01
CA LYS A 619 6.44 12.05 48.05
C LYS A 619 6.97 12.01 49.48
N ASP A 620 8.05 11.27 49.74
CA ASP A 620 8.65 11.13 51.06
C ASP A 620 9.83 12.11 51.26
N SER A 621 10.39 12.65 50.18
CA SER A 621 11.46 13.66 50.22
C SER A 621 10.92 15.09 50.31
N ILE A 622 9.68 15.33 49.87
CA ILE A 622 9.00 16.63 49.91
C ILE A 622 7.55 16.46 50.37
N SER A 623 6.78 17.55 50.52
CA SER A 623 5.37 17.42 50.89
C SER A 623 4.57 16.65 49.84
N ALA A 624 3.72 15.71 50.25
CA ALA A 624 2.90 14.89 49.34
C ALA A 624 2.01 15.74 48.41
N LYS A 625 1.57 16.92 48.85
CA LYS A 625 0.83 17.88 48.02
C LYS A 625 1.71 18.45 46.92
N THR A 626 2.93 18.89 47.27
CA THR A 626 3.92 19.43 46.32
C THR A 626 4.37 18.35 45.34
N ALA A 627 4.71 17.15 45.83
CA ALA A 627 5.08 16.00 45.01
C ALA A 627 4.03 15.70 43.94
N ARG A 628 2.76 15.68 44.32
CA ARG A 628 1.65 15.47 43.38
C ARG A 628 1.59 16.56 42.31
N ILE A 629 1.64 17.83 42.71
CA ILE A 629 1.56 18.96 41.76
C ILE A 629 2.76 18.92 40.79
N LEU A 630 3.97 18.77 41.30
CA LEU A 630 5.18 18.73 40.48
C LEU A 630 5.18 17.54 39.53
N SER A 631 4.86 16.33 40.01
CA SER A 631 4.86 15.12 39.17
C SER A 631 3.86 15.26 38.02
N LEU A 632 2.63 15.71 38.30
CA LEU A 632 1.61 15.88 37.25
C LEU A 632 1.97 16.99 36.27
N THR A 633 2.45 18.14 36.76
CA THR A 633 2.75 19.30 35.89
C THR A 633 3.96 19.02 35.00
N ILE A 634 5.06 18.50 35.57
CA ILE A 634 6.29 18.22 34.83
C ILE A 634 6.04 17.09 33.83
N CYS A 635 5.39 16.00 34.23
CA CYS A 635 5.16 14.89 33.31
C CYS A 635 4.15 15.23 32.21
N PHE A 636 3.16 16.10 32.48
CA PHE A 636 2.27 16.61 31.44
C PHE A 636 3.03 17.45 30.41
N ALA A 637 3.89 18.38 30.88
CA ALA A 637 4.70 19.21 30.01
C ALA A 637 5.72 18.40 29.20
N ALA A 638 6.39 17.44 29.85
CA ALA A 638 7.46 16.64 29.26
C ALA A 638 7.01 15.60 28.23
N VAL A 639 5.74 15.18 28.27
CA VAL A 639 5.24 14.10 27.41
C VAL A 639 4.03 14.55 26.59
N PRO A 640 2.77 14.56 27.09
CA PRO A 640 1.63 14.94 26.23
C PRO A 640 1.75 16.32 25.57
N LEU A 641 2.18 17.35 26.30
CA LEU A 641 2.24 18.71 25.74
C LEU A 641 3.35 18.84 24.68
N LEU A 642 4.51 18.22 24.92
CA LEU A 642 5.61 18.19 23.96
C LEU A 642 5.21 17.44 22.69
N MET A 643 4.63 16.24 22.83
CA MET A 643 4.16 15.45 21.69
C MET A 643 3.07 16.17 20.90
N ALA A 644 2.12 16.84 21.59
CA ALA A 644 1.09 17.65 20.94
C ALA A 644 1.67 18.85 20.18
N PHE A 645 2.74 19.46 20.68
CA PHE A 645 3.38 20.61 20.05
C PHE A 645 4.22 20.21 18.84
N GLN A 646 4.98 19.12 18.94
CA GLN A 646 5.80 18.60 17.85
C GLN A 646 4.91 18.11 16.70
N ASN A 647 3.89 17.29 17.00
CA ASN A 647 3.12 16.61 15.96
C ASN A 647 1.92 17.41 15.42
N TRP A 648 1.76 18.70 15.73
CA TRP A 648 0.52 19.39 15.36
C TRP A 648 0.48 19.71 13.87
N ASP A 649 1.59 20.23 13.33
CA ASP A 649 1.65 20.76 11.97
C ASP A 649 1.72 19.67 10.89
N ASP A 650 2.25 18.49 11.18
CA ASP A 650 2.27 17.32 10.28
C ASP A 650 1.03 16.40 10.43
N HIS A 651 0.22 16.58 11.48
CA HIS A 651 -1.03 15.83 11.66
C HIS A 651 -2.30 16.65 11.37
N ASP A 652 -2.17 17.97 11.16
CA ASP A 652 -3.29 18.81 10.75
C ASP A 652 -3.65 18.61 9.28
N ARG A 653 -4.75 17.89 9.04
CA ARG A 653 -5.31 17.64 7.71
C ARG A 653 -6.54 18.49 7.40
N SER A 654 -6.89 19.45 8.26
CA SER A 654 -8.14 20.24 8.13
C SER A 654 -8.24 21.04 6.82
N GLY A 655 -7.10 21.34 6.20
CA GLY A 655 -7.00 21.97 4.89
C GLY A 655 -6.65 21.04 3.73
N LYS A 656 -6.68 19.71 3.88
CA LYS A 656 -6.19 18.81 2.81
C LYS A 656 -7.29 18.49 1.79
N TYR A 657 -7.08 18.89 0.52
CA TYR A 657 -8.00 18.67 -0.61
C TYR A 657 -7.31 18.00 -1.83
N SER A 658 -6.08 17.53 -1.68
CA SER A 658 -5.24 17.04 -2.79
C SER A 658 -5.84 15.88 -3.57
N ALA A 659 -6.39 14.87 -2.88
CA ALA A 659 -6.98 13.70 -3.55
C ALA A 659 -8.29 14.05 -4.27
N LEU A 660 -9.14 14.90 -3.67
CA LEU A 660 -10.36 15.41 -4.30
C LEU A 660 -10.05 16.20 -5.58
N THR A 661 -9.08 17.12 -5.51
CA THR A 661 -8.70 17.95 -6.66
C THR A 661 -8.02 17.12 -7.75
N SER A 662 -7.20 16.12 -7.38
CA SER A 662 -6.66 15.12 -8.31
C SER A 662 -7.77 14.43 -9.11
N ALA A 663 -8.76 13.84 -8.42
CA ALA A 663 -9.87 13.15 -9.07
C ALA A 663 -10.64 14.05 -10.05
N LYS A 664 -10.91 15.31 -9.66
CA LYS A 664 -11.56 16.29 -10.54
C LYS A 664 -10.74 16.57 -11.79
N LYS A 665 -9.43 16.79 -11.65
CA LYS A 665 -8.55 17.07 -12.80
C LYS A 665 -8.56 15.93 -13.81
N TYR A 666 -8.53 14.67 -13.37
CA TYR A 666 -8.65 13.50 -14.24
C TYR A 666 -10.01 13.43 -14.97
N LEU A 667 -11.13 13.62 -14.25
CA LEU A 667 -12.44 13.59 -14.89
C LEU A 667 -12.66 14.78 -15.84
N ASP A 668 -12.24 15.98 -15.47
CA ASP A 668 -12.36 17.20 -16.28
C ASP A 668 -11.51 17.16 -17.55
N SER A 669 -10.45 16.35 -17.55
CA SER A 669 -9.62 16.06 -18.71
C SER A 669 -10.32 15.19 -19.75
N CYS A 670 -11.31 14.40 -19.33
CA CYS A 670 -11.99 13.46 -20.21
C CYS A 670 -13.13 14.14 -20.99
N LEU A 671 -13.21 13.86 -22.29
CA LEU A 671 -14.40 14.15 -23.10
C LEU A 671 -15.68 13.47 -22.55
N PRO A 672 -16.88 13.96 -22.93
CA PRO A 672 -18.14 13.32 -22.53
C PRO A 672 -18.22 11.85 -22.94
N ASN A 673 -18.82 11.01 -22.08
CA ASN A 673 -19.03 9.56 -22.29
C ASN A 673 -17.75 8.72 -22.48
N ALA A 674 -16.60 9.25 -22.06
CA ALA A 674 -15.30 8.57 -22.20
C ALA A 674 -15.16 7.32 -21.32
N LEU A 675 -14.20 6.48 -21.69
CA LEU A 675 -13.60 5.44 -20.86
C LEU A 675 -12.23 5.96 -20.37
N ILE A 676 -11.93 5.87 -19.08
CA ILE A 676 -10.58 6.14 -18.55
C ILE A 676 -10.03 4.88 -17.88
N PHE A 677 -8.91 4.39 -18.39
CA PHE A 677 -8.15 3.33 -17.76
C PHE A 677 -7.28 3.90 -16.64
N THR A 678 -7.41 3.33 -15.45
CA THR A 678 -6.62 3.68 -14.26
C THR A 678 -5.73 2.53 -13.82
N ILE A 679 -4.71 2.80 -13.01
CA ILE A 679 -3.66 1.81 -12.71
C ILE A 679 -3.79 1.26 -11.29
N GLY A 680 -3.97 2.13 -10.29
CA GLY A 680 -3.86 1.73 -8.88
C GLY A 680 -4.81 2.48 -7.95
N ASP A 681 -4.48 2.47 -6.67
CA ASP A 681 -5.40 2.96 -5.62
C ASP A 681 -5.51 4.50 -5.65
N ASN A 682 -4.37 5.18 -5.86
CA ASN A 682 -4.27 6.64 -5.75
C ASN A 682 -4.91 7.42 -6.90
N ASP A 683 -5.13 6.80 -8.06
CA ASP A 683 -5.95 7.36 -9.14
C ASP A 683 -7.39 6.80 -9.09
N THR A 684 -7.57 5.49 -8.88
CA THR A 684 -8.90 4.85 -8.93
C THR A 684 -9.82 5.25 -7.77
N PHE A 685 -9.36 5.18 -6.51
CA PHE A 685 -10.25 5.34 -5.36
C PHE A 685 -10.77 6.76 -5.16
N PRO A 686 -9.97 7.83 -5.37
CA PRO A 686 -10.50 9.20 -5.37
C PRO A 686 -11.54 9.43 -6.48
N LEU A 687 -11.36 8.81 -7.65
CA LEU A 687 -12.33 8.87 -8.76
C LEU A 687 -13.64 8.16 -8.40
N TRP A 688 -13.55 6.96 -7.83
CA TRP A 688 -14.73 6.23 -7.34
C TRP A 688 -15.49 7.02 -6.27
N TYR A 689 -14.79 7.61 -5.29
CA TYR A 689 -15.41 8.52 -4.32
C TYR A 689 -16.18 9.65 -5.03
N LEU A 690 -15.53 10.34 -5.95
CA LEU A 690 -16.09 11.52 -6.58
C LEU A 690 -17.35 11.19 -7.43
N GLN A 691 -17.38 10.02 -8.06
CA GLN A 691 -18.54 9.53 -8.81
C GLN A 691 -19.65 8.96 -7.91
N GLU A 692 -19.32 8.08 -6.96
CA GLU A 692 -20.30 7.43 -6.07
C GLU A 692 -20.95 8.40 -5.09
N VAL A 693 -20.16 9.29 -4.52
CA VAL A 693 -20.58 10.13 -3.40
C VAL A 693 -21.08 11.48 -3.89
N GLU A 694 -20.24 12.21 -4.65
CA GLU A 694 -20.59 13.56 -5.10
C GLU A 694 -21.42 13.55 -6.40
N GLY A 695 -21.36 12.46 -7.18
CA GLY A 695 -22.10 12.34 -8.45
C GLY A 695 -21.51 13.21 -9.56
N TYR A 696 -20.19 13.37 -9.58
CA TYR A 696 -19.49 14.20 -10.55
C TYR A 696 -19.02 13.38 -11.76
N ARG A 697 -19.28 13.86 -12.98
CA ARG A 697 -18.88 13.21 -14.25
C ARG A 697 -19.18 11.70 -14.27
N THR A 698 -20.40 11.33 -13.87
CA THR A 698 -20.94 9.96 -13.90
C THR A 698 -21.16 9.41 -15.32
N ASP A 699 -20.93 10.23 -16.34
CA ASP A 699 -20.88 9.86 -17.75
C ASP A 699 -19.56 9.17 -18.14
N VAL A 700 -18.46 9.46 -17.45
CA VAL A 700 -17.15 8.83 -17.68
C VAL A 700 -17.10 7.49 -16.96
N ARG A 701 -16.61 6.44 -17.62
CA ARG A 701 -16.39 5.13 -16.98
C ARG A 701 -14.93 5.03 -16.52
N VAL A 702 -14.73 4.86 -15.21
CA VAL A 702 -13.42 4.53 -14.63
C VAL A 702 -13.20 3.02 -14.70
N VAL A 703 -12.10 2.58 -15.31
CA VAL A 703 -11.75 1.18 -15.53
C VAL A 703 -10.37 0.89 -14.94
N CYS A 704 -10.33 0.27 -13.77
CA CYS A 704 -9.09 -0.09 -13.09
C CYS A 704 -8.43 -1.32 -13.74
N THR A 705 -7.27 -1.12 -14.35
CA THR A 705 -6.58 -2.14 -15.14
C THR A 705 -6.02 -3.29 -14.30
N SER A 706 -5.70 -3.05 -13.02
CA SER A 706 -5.28 -4.10 -12.09
C SER A 706 -6.45 -5.03 -11.72
N LEU A 707 -7.67 -4.50 -11.62
CA LEU A 707 -8.89 -5.27 -11.38
C LEU A 707 -9.41 -5.96 -12.65
N LEU A 708 -9.09 -5.45 -13.85
CA LEU A 708 -9.40 -6.10 -15.13
C LEU A 708 -8.72 -7.47 -15.32
N ALA A 709 -7.82 -7.89 -14.43
CA ALA A 709 -7.33 -9.27 -14.41
C ALA A 709 -8.37 -10.28 -13.88
N THR A 710 -9.50 -9.80 -13.34
CA THR A 710 -10.52 -10.63 -12.69
C THR A 710 -11.84 -10.65 -13.47
N ASP A 711 -12.48 -11.82 -13.49
CA ASP A 711 -13.74 -12.08 -14.20
C ASP A 711 -14.91 -11.21 -13.70
N TRP A 712 -15.06 -11.10 -12.37
CA TRP A 712 -16.13 -10.33 -11.75
C TRP A 712 -16.06 -8.85 -12.14
N TYR A 713 -14.85 -8.27 -12.24
CA TYR A 713 -14.70 -6.86 -12.59
C TYR A 713 -15.00 -6.62 -14.07
N MET A 714 -14.60 -7.54 -14.96
CA MET A 714 -15.02 -7.49 -16.37
C MET A 714 -16.54 -7.53 -16.53
N ASP A 715 -17.23 -8.39 -15.77
CA ASP A 715 -18.69 -8.44 -15.78
C ASP A 715 -19.33 -7.17 -15.23
N ASP A 716 -18.76 -6.57 -14.19
CA ASP A 716 -19.25 -5.31 -13.63
C ASP A 716 -19.06 -4.14 -14.61
N MET A 717 -17.93 -4.09 -15.33
CA MET A 717 -17.70 -3.09 -16.38
C MET A 717 -18.70 -3.22 -17.53
N LYS A 718 -19.21 -4.42 -17.80
CA LYS A 718 -20.24 -4.70 -18.82
C LYS A 718 -21.67 -4.41 -18.34
N LYS A 719 -21.85 -3.83 -17.16
CA LYS A 719 -23.14 -3.34 -16.66
C LYS A 719 -23.23 -1.82 -16.81
N LYS A 720 -24.46 -1.31 -16.92
CA LYS A 720 -24.70 0.13 -16.83
C LYS A 720 -24.47 0.56 -15.39
N ALA A 721 -23.71 1.63 -15.18
CA ALA A 721 -23.55 2.24 -13.86
C ALA A 721 -23.68 3.77 -13.97
N TRP A 722 -24.61 4.30 -13.19
CA TRP A 722 -25.10 5.68 -13.25
C TRP A 722 -25.52 6.08 -14.68
N ASP A 723 -24.92 7.14 -15.24
CA ASP A 723 -25.23 7.65 -16.58
C ASP A 723 -24.43 6.93 -17.68
N SER A 724 -23.23 6.44 -17.35
CA SER A 724 -22.33 5.75 -18.28
C SER A 724 -22.89 4.39 -18.72
N ASP A 725 -22.91 4.16 -20.03
CA ASP A 725 -23.31 2.89 -20.64
C ASP A 725 -22.28 1.78 -20.37
N PRO A 726 -22.68 0.50 -20.50
CA PRO A 726 -21.77 -0.64 -20.42
C PRO A 726 -20.48 -0.44 -21.22
N VAL A 727 -19.35 -0.90 -20.68
CA VAL A 727 -18.11 -0.98 -21.45
C VAL A 727 -18.32 -1.94 -22.63
N PRO A 728 -18.02 -1.50 -23.87
CA PRO A 728 -18.17 -2.36 -25.04
C PRO A 728 -17.17 -3.52 -24.97
N SER A 729 -17.63 -4.72 -25.29
CA SER A 729 -16.82 -5.94 -25.28
C SER A 729 -17.45 -6.99 -26.19
N THR A 730 -16.64 -7.75 -26.92
CA THR A 730 -17.11 -8.87 -27.74
C THR A 730 -17.01 -10.21 -27.01
N LEU A 731 -16.17 -10.30 -25.98
CA LEU A 731 -15.98 -11.51 -25.19
C LEU A 731 -17.19 -11.79 -24.28
N THR A 732 -17.60 -13.06 -24.22
CA THR A 732 -18.61 -13.56 -23.27
C THR A 732 -17.96 -14.12 -22.00
N HIS A 733 -18.71 -14.24 -20.91
CA HIS A 733 -18.20 -14.62 -19.59
C HIS A 733 -17.37 -15.91 -19.59
N ASP A 734 -17.80 -16.93 -20.34
CA ASP A 734 -17.09 -18.20 -20.51
C ASP A 734 -15.68 -18.06 -21.12
N LYS A 735 -15.35 -16.91 -21.74
CA LYS A 735 -14.02 -16.65 -22.31
C LYS A 735 -13.01 -16.15 -21.30
N TYR A 736 -13.45 -15.65 -20.14
CA TYR A 736 -12.58 -15.01 -19.16
C TYR A 736 -12.84 -15.43 -17.71
N THR A 737 -13.62 -16.49 -17.47
CA THR A 737 -13.75 -17.11 -16.14
C THR A 737 -12.39 -17.36 -15.49
N TYR A 738 -12.36 -17.47 -14.16
CA TYR A 738 -11.16 -17.84 -13.42
C TYR A 738 -10.44 -19.08 -14.01
N GLY A 739 -9.14 -18.95 -14.31
CA GLY A 739 -8.34 -20.02 -14.93
C GLY A 739 -8.43 -20.08 -16.46
N THR A 740 -9.24 -19.24 -17.11
CA THR A 740 -9.41 -19.21 -18.57
C THR A 740 -8.77 -17.96 -19.14
N ARG A 741 -7.80 -18.13 -20.06
CA ARG A 741 -7.08 -17.00 -20.72
C ARG A 741 -6.47 -16.02 -19.71
N ASP A 742 -5.99 -16.52 -18.57
CA ASP A 742 -5.26 -15.70 -17.60
C ASP A 742 -3.98 -15.11 -18.23
N ALA A 743 -3.37 -15.87 -19.14
CA ALA A 743 -2.35 -15.40 -20.07
C ALA A 743 -2.55 -16.03 -21.46
N LEU A 744 -2.16 -15.30 -22.50
CA LEU A 744 -2.09 -15.77 -23.88
C LEU A 744 -0.62 -15.92 -24.28
N TRP A 745 -0.27 -17.06 -24.85
CA TRP A 745 1.10 -17.36 -25.25
C TRP A 745 1.32 -17.06 -26.72
N PHE A 746 2.46 -16.46 -27.07
CA PHE A 746 2.81 -16.26 -28.47
C PHE A 746 3.03 -17.62 -29.14
N ALA A 747 2.28 -17.88 -30.21
CA ALA A 747 2.47 -19.04 -31.07
C ALA A 747 2.88 -18.58 -32.46
N ASP A 748 4.17 -18.73 -32.77
CA ASP A 748 4.70 -18.37 -34.08
C ASP A 748 4.08 -19.19 -35.23
N LYS A 749 4.33 -18.72 -36.45
CA LYS A 749 3.80 -19.31 -37.67
C LYS A 749 4.21 -20.77 -37.85
N GLU A 750 5.42 -21.14 -37.47
CA GLU A 750 5.91 -22.50 -37.64
C GLU A 750 5.14 -23.46 -36.73
N ARG A 751 4.98 -23.10 -35.45
CA ARG A 751 4.16 -23.85 -34.50
C ARG A 751 2.71 -23.98 -34.97
N VAL A 752 2.11 -22.91 -35.50
CA VAL A 752 0.75 -22.99 -36.06
C VAL A 752 0.69 -23.86 -37.32
N LEU A 753 1.67 -23.77 -38.22
CA LEU A 753 1.76 -24.61 -39.43
C LEU A 753 1.88 -26.10 -39.07
N GLN A 754 2.68 -26.43 -38.06
CA GLN A 754 2.80 -27.79 -37.53
C GLN A 754 1.45 -28.30 -37.02
N ARG A 755 0.72 -27.49 -36.22
CA ARG A 755 -0.62 -27.84 -35.70
C ARG A 755 -1.66 -28.04 -36.80
N THR A 756 -1.51 -27.39 -37.95
CA THR A 756 -2.46 -27.48 -39.07
C THR A 756 -2.08 -28.49 -40.13
N GLY A 757 -0.95 -29.18 -39.98
CA GLY A 757 -0.42 -30.08 -41.01
C GLY A 757 -0.12 -29.35 -42.32
N GLY A 758 0.36 -28.11 -42.23
CA GLY A 758 0.73 -27.27 -43.38
C GLY A 758 -0.45 -26.66 -44.15
N LYS A 759 -1.66 -26.62 -43.56
CA LYS A 759 -2.89 -26.18 -44.25
C LYS A 759 -3.28 -24.71 -44.00
N SER A 760 -2.62 -24.02 -43.08
CA SER A 760 -2.97 -22.64 -42.70
C SER A 760 -1.74 -21.73 -42.74
N SER A 761 -1.73 -20.75 -43.63
CA SER A 761 -0.75 -19.65 -43.61
C SER A 761 -1.34 -18.45 -42.89
N LEU A 762 -0.74 -18.03 -41.79
CA LEU A 762 -1.10 -16.78 -41.12
C LEU A 762 -0.29 -15.62 -41.71
N PRO A 763 -0.89 -14.44 -41.92
CA PRO A 763 -0.16 -13.24 -42.30
C PRO A 763 0.76 -12.78 -41.16
N ASP A 764 1.78 -11.98 -41.47
CA ASP A 764 2.66 -11.38 -40.44
C ASP A 764 1.91 -10.36 -39.57
N THR A 765 0.87 -9.74 -40.11
CA THR A 765 0.02 -8.77 -39.41
C THR A 765 -1.43 -9.19 -39.54
N LEU A 766 -2.20 -9.15 -38.44
CA LEU A 766 -3.64 -9.41 -38.44
C LEU A 766 -4.42 -8.17 -38.07
N ASP A 767 -5.62 -8.03 -38.65
CA ASP A 767 -6.59 -7.06 -38.16
C ASP A 767 -6.99 -7.43 -36.72
N LEU A 768 -7.16 -6.44 -35.84
CA LEU A 768 -7.50 -6.64 -34.43
C LEU A 768 -8.74 -7.52 -34.27
N LYS A 769 -9.73 -7.37 -35.15
CA LYS A 769 -10.92 -8.21 -35.16
C LYS A 769 -10.57 -9.70 -35.35
N ASP A 770 -9.75 -10.02 -36.35
CA ASP A 770 -9.34 -11.40 -36.64
C ASP A 770 -8.44 -11.95 -35.52
N TRP A 771 -7.59 -11.10 -34.95
CA TRP A 771 -6.78 -11.44 -33.77
C TRP A 771 -7.66 -11.77 -32.56
N MET A 772 -8.69 -10.96 -32.28
CA MET A 772 -9.66 -11.23 -31.22
C MET A 772 -10.50 -12.48 -31.50
N GLU A 773 -10.88 -12.75 -32.75
CA GLU A 773 -11.57 -13.99 -33.14
C GLU A 773 -10.68 -15.24 -32.91
N TRP A 774 -9.37 -15.13 -33.15
CA TRP A 774 -8.41 -16.18 -32.82
C TRP A 774 -8.35 -16.43 -31.31
N VAL A 775 -8.19 -15.36 -30.53
CA VAL A 775 -8.09 -15.44 -29.07
C VAL A 775 -9.37 -16.00 -28.45
N ALA A 776 -10.54 -15.58 -28.94
CA ALA A 776 -11.84 -16.05 -28.47
C ALA A 776 -12.17 -17.50 -28.89
N SER A 777 -11.43 -18.09 -29.84
CA SER A 777 -11.67 -19.45 -30.32
C SER A 777 -11.21 -20.52 -29.34
N ASP A 778 -12.06 -21.51 -29.09
CA ASP A 778 -11.75 -22.71 -28.28
C ASP A 778 -11.32 -23.91 -29.14
N LYS A 779 -11.03 -23.68 -30.43
CA LYS A 779 -10.49 -24.72 -31.31
C LYS A 779 -9.06 -25.07 -30.91
N LYS A 780 -8.69 -26.34 -31.00
CA LYS A 780 -7.32 -26.80 -30.66
C LYS A 780 -6.20 -26.16 -31.49
N ILE A 781 -6.52 -25.63 -32.68
CA ILE A 781 -5.59 -24.88 -33.52
C ILE A 781 -5.14 -23.54 -32.88
N THR A 782 -6.00 -22.92 -32.08
CA THR A 782 -5.74 -21.63 -31.41
C THR A 782 -5.19 -21.82 -29.99
N GLN A 783 -4.90 -23.07 -29.62
CA GLN A 783 -4.39 -23.46 -28.31
C GLN A 783 -3.05 -24.19 -28.44
N GLU A 784 -2.32 -24.26 -27.34
CA GLU A 784 -1.09 -25.04 -27.20
C GLU A 784 -1.17 -25.88 -25.94
N GLN A 785 -0.71 -27.13 -26.03
CA GLN A 785 -0.60 -27.99 -24.88
C GLN A 785 0.67 -27.64 -24.10
N MET A 786 0.49 -27.23 -22.85
CA MET A 786 1.55 -26.89 -21.92
C MET A 786 2.10 -28.16 -21.25
N ARG A 787 3.23 -28.01 -20.54
CA ARG A 787 3.92 -29.12 -19.86
C ARG A 787 3.07 -29.78 -18.75
N ASN A 788 2.03 -29.12 -18.25
CA ASN A 788 1.06 -29.67 -17.30
C ASN A 788 -0.14 -30.36 -17.98
N ASP A 789 -0.04 -30.65 -19.28
CA ASP A 789 -1.11 -31.18 -20.13
C ASP A 789 -2.32 -30.26 -20.33
N HIS A 790 -2.26 -29.02 -19.84
CA HIS A 790 -3.31 -28.03 -20.06
C HIS A 790 -3.23 -27.47 -21.46
N TRP A 791 -4.39 -27.14 -22.02
CA TRP A 791 -4.45 -26.45 -23.30
C TRP A 791 -4.69 -24.98 -23.03
N GLU A 792 -3.64 -24.19 -23.22
CA GLU A 792 -3.69 -22.75 -23.04
C GLU A 792 -3.91 -22.04 -24.37
N HIS A 793 -4.57 -20.89 -24.32
CA HIS A 793 -4.86 -20.10 -25.50
C HIS A 793 -3.62 -19.33 -25.95
N THR A 794 -3.54 -19.10 -27.27
CA THR A 794 -2.39 -18.47 -27.90
C THR A 794 -2.80 -17.25 -28.70
N PHE A 795 -1.83 -16.43 -29.06
CA PHE A 795 -2.00 -15.40 -30.08
C PHE A 795 -1.03 -15.64 -31.25
N PRO A 796 -1.46 -15.40 -32.51
CA PRO A 796 -0.78 -15.92 -33.71
C PRO A 796 0.27 -14.97 -34.32
N THR A 797 0.26 -13.70 -33.92
CA THR A 797 1.22 -12.68 -34.39
C THR A 797 1.39 -11.59 -33.34
N LYS A 798 2.60 -11.03 -33.26
CA LYS A 798 2.94 -9.84 -32.47
C LYS A 798 2.49 -8.53 -33.13
N PHE A 799 2.18 -8.52 -34.43
CA PHE A 799 1.77 -7.31 -35.15
C PHE A 799 0.26 -7.26 -35.37
N ILE A 800 -0.39 -6.23 -34.83
CA ILE A 800 -1.85 -6.03 -34.93
C ILE A 800 -2.13 -4.75 -35.69
N ARG A 801 -2.99 -4.84 -36.72
CA ARG A 801 -3.55 -3.70 -37.45
C ARG A 801 -4.91 -3.35 -36.88
N ILE A 802 -5.14 -2.06 -36.62
CA ILE A 802 -6.39 -1.52 -36.09
C ILE A 802 -6.93 -0.52 -37.11
N PRO A 803 -7.94 -0.91 -37.92
CA PRO A 803 -8.57 -0.01 -38.86
C PRO A 803 -9.22 1.20 -38.16
N VAL A 804 -9.08 2.38 -38.75
CA VAL A 804 -9.63 3.62 -38.18
C VAL A 804 -10.94 4.00 -38.87
N ASN A 805 -12.02 4.06 -38.10
CA ASN A 805 -13.30 4.59 -38.57
C ASN A 805 -13.30 6.12 -38.48
N LYS A 806 -12.82 6.79 -39.53
CA LYS A 806 -12.67 8.26 -39.55
C LYS A 806 -13.98 9.01 -39.32
N GLU A 807 -15.11 8.47 -39.78
CA GLU A 807 -16.43 9.09 -39.57
C GLU A 807 -16.81 9.06 -38.08
N ALA A 808 -16.63 7.93 -37.40
CA ALA A 808 -16.89 7.82 -35.96
C ALA A 808 -15.95 8.71 -35.15
N VAL A 809 -14.65 8.71 -35.48
CA VAL A 809 -13.62 9.54 -34.82
C VAL A 809 -14.02 11.03 -34.83
N LEU A 810 -14.46 11.56 -35.98
CA LEU A 810 -14.88 12.96 -36.10
C LEU A 810 -16.25 13.21 -35.45
N LYS A 811 -17.21 12.30 -35.65
CA LYS A 811 -18.58 12.41 -35.10
C LYS A 811 -18.59 12.48 -33.58
N ASN A 812 -17.73 11.71 -32.91
CA ASN A 812 -17.65 11.63 -31.45
C ASN A 812 -16.62 12.60 -30.85
N GLY A 813 -16.00 13.46 -31.67
CA GLY A 813 -15.05 14.47 -31.21
C GLY A 813 -13.72 13.94 -30.69
N VAL A 814 -13.36 12.68 -31.01
CA VAL A 814 -12.07 12.08 -30.65
C VAL A 814 -10.93 12.87 -31.29
N VAL A 815 -11.12 13.33 -32.53
CA VAL A 815 -10.22 14.26 -33.22
C VAL A 815 -11.02 15.51 -33.60
N PRO A 816 -10.52 16.73 -33.33
CA PRO A 816 -11.19 17.94 -33.76
C PRO A 816 -11.17 18.07 -35.29
N GLN A 817 -12.21 18.70 -35.87
CA GLN A 817 -12.36 18.84 -37.32
C GLN A 817 -11.15 19.49 -38.01
N ARG A 818 -10.40 20.35 -37.31
CA ARG A 818 -9.19 21.02 -37.82
C ARG A 818 -8.02 20.08 -38.10
N ASP A 819 -8.02 18.88 -37.50
CA ASP A 819 -6.97 17.87 -37.65
C ASP A 819 -7.47 16.63 -38.41
N ALA A 820 -8.62 16.73 -39.10
CA ALA A 820 -9.22 15.61 -39.81
C ALA A 820 -8.29 15.01 -40.89
N ASP A 821 -7.41 15.82 -41.47
CA ASP A 821 -6.42 15.43 -42.47
C ASP A 821 -5.24 14.62 -41.90
N LYS A 822 -5.01 14.70 -40.57
CA LYS A 822 -3.95 13.97 -39.86
C LYS A 822 -4.36 12.57 -39.42
N ILE A 823 -5.64 12.21 -39.60
CA ILE A 823 -6.17 10.91 -39.19
C ILE A 823 -5.60 9.81 -40.09
N VAL A 824 -4.87 8.87 -39.49
CA VAL A 824 -4.33 7.69 -40.19
C VAL A 824 -5.45 6.74 -40.61
N ASP A 825 -5.22 5.95 -41.67
CA ASP A 825 -6.19 4.93 -42.10
C ASP A 825 -6.22 3.72 -41.16
N GLU A 826 -5.06 3.40 -40.57
CA GLU A 826 -4.87 2.27 -39.66
C GLU A 826 -3.77 2.60 -38.63
N ILE A 827 -3.90 2.02 -37.44
CA ILE A 827 -2.85 1.97 -36.42
C ILE A 827 -2.23 0.58 -36.46
N VAL A 828 -0.90 0.48 -36.48
CA VAL A 828 -0.18 -0.80 -36.37
C VAL A 828 0.59 -0.80 -35.06
N ILE A 829 0.34 -1.81 -34.22
CA ILE A 829 1.05 -2.02 -32.95
C ILE A 829 1.88 -3.29 -33.01
N GLU A 830 2.95 -3.31 -32.23
CA GLU A 830 3.81 -4.47 -31.99
C GLU A 830 3.76 -4.86 -30.51
N ILE A 831 3.41 -6.10 -30.24
CA ILE A 831 3.49 -6.72 -28.91
C ILE A 831 4.92 -7.20 -28.73
N ASN A 832 5.71 -6.49 -27.94
CA ASN A 832 7.10 -6.84 -27.65
C ASN A 832 7.23 -8.12 -26.80
N SER A 833 6.25 -8.46 -25.97
CA SER A 833 6.27 -9.68 -25.13
C SER A 833 5.82 -10.96 -25.86
N SER A 834 6.26 -12.12 -25.36
CA SER A 834 5.74 -13.43 -25.74
C SER A 834 4.49 -13.84 -24.95
N LEU A 835 4.02 -12.99 -24.04
CA LEU A 835 2.85 -13.17 -23.18
C LEU A 835 1.93 -11.95 -23.24
N VAL A 836 0.62 -12.18 -23.27
CA VAL A 836 -0.39 -11.12 -23.08
C VAL A 836 -1.33 -11.54 -21.96
N TYR A 837 -1.32 -10.79 -20.86
CA TYR A 837 -2.19 -11.09 -19.71
C TYR A 837 -3.65 -10.74 -19.99
N LYS A 838 -4.54 -11.39 -19.23
CA LYS A 838 -6.00 -11.25 -19.31
C LYS A 838 -6.50 -9.80 -19.33
N ASN A 839 -5.94 -8.94 -18.49
CA ASN A 839 -6.30 -7.52 -18.43
C ASN A 839 -6.00 -6.80 -19.76
N ARG A 840 -4.82 -7.01 -20.37
CA ARG A 840 -4.45 -6.43 -21.67
C ARG A 840 -5.27 -7.00 -22.82
N MET A 841 -5.54 -8.31 -22.79
CA MET A 841 -6.47 -8.94 -23.74
C MET A 841 -7.85 -8.26 -23.70
N PHE A 842 -8.38 -7.99 -22.50
CA PHE A 842 -9.68 -7.35 -22.37
C PHE A 842 -9.65 -5.87 -22.81
N MET A 843 -8.55 -5.15 -22.55
CA MET A 843 -8.37 -3.80 -23.09
C MET A 843 -8.37 -3.80 -24.63
N LEU A 844 -7.71 -4.77 -25.27
CA LEU A 844 -7.78 -4.96 -26.73
C LEU A 844 -9.20 -5.27 -27.22
N ASP A 845 -9.96 -6.09 -26.50
CA ASP A 845 -11.37 -6.36 -26.78
C ASP A 845 -12.24 -5.09 -26.71
N ILE A 846 -12.00 -4.24 -25.71
CA ILE A 846 -12.70 -2.96 -25.56
C ILE A 846 -12.45 -2.07 -26.79
N ILE A 847 -11.21 -1.94 -27.24
CA ILE A 847 -10.88 -1.14 -28.44
C ILE A 847 -11.60 -1.71 -29.67
N ASN A 848 -11.54 -3.03 -29.84
CA ASN A 848 -12.17 -3.73 -30.96
C ASN A 848 -13.68 -3.51 -30.99
N ALA A 849 -14.35 -3.60 -29.83
CA ALA A 849 -15.79 -3.44 -29.71
C ALA A 849 -16.23 -1.96 -29.78
N ASN A 850 -15.40 -1.03 -29.33
CA ASN A 850 -15.73 0.40 -29.23
C ASN A 850 -15.83 1.09 -30.59
N ASN A 851 -15.02 0.70 -31.59
CA ASN A 851 -15.03 1.30 -32.94
C ASN A 851 -15.03 2.84 -32.95
N TRP A 852 -14.27 3.46 -32.03
CA TRP A 852 -14.18 4.91 -31.84
C TRP A 852 -15.51 5.60 -31.46
N GLU A 853 -16.48 4.87 -30.90
CA GLU A 853 -17.76 5.41 -30.43
C GLU A 853 -17.62 6.20 -29.12
N ARG A 854 -16.78 5.70 -28.21
CA ARG A 854 -16.43 6.36 -26.95
C ARG A 854 -14.97 6.80 -26.98
N PRO A 855 -14.63 8.03 -26.55
CA PRO A 855 -13.24 8.42 -26.32
C PRO A 855 -12.58 7.50 -25.27
N ILE A 856 -11.33 7.12 -25.50
CA ILE A 856 -10.53 6.29 -24.57
C ILE A 856 -9.41 7.15 -24.00
N TYR A 857 -9.24 7.08 -22.69
CA TYR A 857 -8.23 7.79 -21.92
C TYR A 857 -7.44 6.83 -21.03
N PHE A 858 -6.23 7.24 -20.67
CA PHE A 858 -5.38 6.58 -19.69
C PHE A 858 -4.97 7.60 -18.62
N SER A 859 -5.00 7.20 -17.36
CA SER A 859 -4.29 7.95 -16.32
C SER A 859 -2.77 7.85 -16.55
N GLY A 860 -2.04 8.86 -16.12
CA GLY A 860 -0.58 8.81 -16.09
C GLY A 860 -0.07 8.03 -14.88
N GLY A 861 1.26 7.85 -14.81
CA GLY A 861 1.93 7.25 -13.64
C GLY A 861 2.44 5.82 -13.83
N ALA A 862 2.13 5.19 -14.97
CA ALA A 862 2.84 4.02 -15.46
C ALA A 862 3.53 4.34 -16.79
N PHE A 863 4.56 3.56 -17.11
CA PHE A 863 5.43 3.80 -18.26
C PHE A 863 5.66 2.53 -19.10
N GLY A 864 4.99 1.41 -18.80
CA GLY A 864 5.03 0.23 -19.67
C GLY A 864 4.33 0.51 -21.00
N ASP A 865 4.80 -0.10 -22.10
CA ASP A 865 4.12 0.03 -23.40
C ASP A 865 2.74 -0.63 -23.38
N ASP A 866 2.61 -1.75 -22.67
CA ASP A 866 1.37 -2.49 -22.51
C ASP A 866 0.33 -1.76 -21.65
N ASP A 867 0.74 -0.90 -20.71
CA ASP A 867 -0.16 -0.01 -19.94
C ASP A 867 -0.98 0.89 -20.85
N TYR A 868 -0.39 1.29 -21.99
CA TYR A 868 -1.01 2.07 -23.04
C TYR A 868 -1.24 1.25 -24.30
N ILE A 869 -1.48 -0.07 -24.16
CA ILE A 869 -1.88 -0.99 -25.25
C ILE A 869 -0.98 -0.90 -26.50
N TRP A 870 0.31 -0.62 -26.29
CA TRP A 870 1.34 -0.40 -27.32
C TRP A 870 1.03 0.76 -28.28
N MET A 871 0.29 1.79 -27.82
CA MET A 871 -0.16 2.94 -28.63
C MET A 871 0.34 4.29 -28.13
N LYS A 872 1.48 4.35 -27.43
CA LYS A 872 2.05 5.62 -26.94
C LYS A 872 2.23 6.69 -28.02
N ASP A 873 2.56 6.28 -29.24
CA ASP A 873 2.70 7.15 -30.42
C ASP A 873 1.35 7.73 -30.93
N TYR A 874 0.22 7.36 -30.31
CA TYR A 874 -1.14 7.77 -30.70
C TYR A 874 -1.90 8.42 -29.54
N LEU A 875 -1.18 9.02 -28.60
CA LEU A 875 -1.75 9.70 -27.44
C LEU A 875 -1.77 11.22 -27.63
N GLN A 876 -2.69 11.88 -26.94
CA GLN A 876 -2.68 13.32 -26.69
C GLN A 876 -2.86 13.57 -25.20
N LEU A 877 -2.01 14.42 -24.63
CA LEU A 877 -2.19 14.87 -23.25
C LEU A 877 -3.30 15.94 -23.20
N ASP A 878 -4.41 15.59 -22.56
CA ASP A 878 -5.50 16.51 -22.23
C ASP A 878 -5.48 16.72 -20.71
N GLY A 879 -4.91 17.82 -20.23
CA GLY A 879 -4.83 18.10 -18.79
C GLY A 879 -4.02 17.06 -17.99
N CYS A 880 -4.71 16.13 -17.33
CA CYS A 880 -4.11 15.06 -16.51
C CYS A 880 -4.18 13.67 -17.15
N ALA A 881 -4.90 13.50 -18.25
CA ALA A 881 -5.15 12.20 -18.85
C ALA A 881 -4.66 12.15 -20.30
N PHE A 882 -4.22 10.97 -20.74
CA PHE A 882 -3.79 10.73 -22.10
C PHE A 882 -4.94 10.17 -22.93
N ARG A 883 -5.46 10.96 -23.88
CA ARG A 883 -6.47 10.53 -24.83
C ARG A 883 -5.85 9.70 -25.95
N LEU A 884 -6.43 8.55 -26.27
CA LEU A 884 -6.11 7.80 -27.49
C LEU A 884 -6.80 8.43 -28.71
N LEU A 885 -6.03 8.71 -29.76
CA LEU A 885 -6.53 9.25 -31.02
C LEU A 885 -5.69 8.75 -32.21
N PRO A 886 -6.28 8.58 -33.41
CA PRO A 886 -5.60 8.03 -34.58
C PRO A 886 -4.72 9.07 -35.31
N ILE A 887 -3.83 9.74 -34.59
CA ILE A 887 -2.84 10.66 -35.12
C ILE A 887 -1.48 10.24 -34.62
N LYS A 888 -0.61 9.78 -35.53
CA LYS A 888 0.73 9.36 -35.16
C LYS A 888 1.58 10.58 -34.78
N THR A 889 2.09 10.57 -33.56
CA THR A 889 3.03 11.56 -33.01
C THR A 889 4.17 10.77 -32.38
N GLU A 890 5.35 10.83 -32.99
CA GLU A 890 6.53 10.20 -32.40
C GLU A 890 7.10 11.13 -31.31
N PRO A 891 7.47 10.59 -30.15
CA PRO A 891 8.11 11.38 -29.11
C PRO A 891 9.47 11.89 -29.60
N GLU A 892 9.84 13.10 -29.20
CA GLU A 892 11.14 13.71 -29.50
C GLU A 892 12.27 12.92 -28.82
N ASN A 893 12.01 12.40 -27.62
CA ASN A 893 12.93 11.56 -26.87
C ASN A 893 12.22 10.34 -26.27
N ARG A 894 12.36 9.17 -26.91
CA ARG A 894 11.82 7.88 -26.43
C ARG A 894 12.34 7.47 -25.05
N ARG A 895 13.45 8.03 -24.58
CA ARG A 895 14.00 7.75 -23.23
C ARG A 895 13.35 8.59 -22.15
N ASP A 896 12.70 9.71 -22.49
CA ASP A 896 11.98 10.52 -21.53
C ASP A 896 10.57 9.93 -21.32
N PRO A 897 10.27 9.39 -20.12
CA PRO A 897 8.97 8.80 -19.85
C PRO A 897 7.81 9.82 -19.86
N PHE A 898 8.10 11.12 -19.75
CA PHE A 898 7.09 12.18 -19.81
C PHE A 898 6.84 12.69 -21.23
N ASP A 899 7.74 12.45 -22.17
CA ASP A 899 7.57 12.79 -23.58
C ASP A 899 6.71 11.73 -24.27
N MET A 900 5.41 11.80 -23.99
CA MET A 900 4.43 10.84 -24.48
C MET A 900 3.19 11.55 -25.02
N GLY A 901 2.83 11.24 -26.27
CA GLY A 901 1.70 11.83 -26.99
C GLY A 901 1.91 13.30 -27.36
N ARG A 902 1.08 13.80 -28.29
CA ARG A 902 1.04 15.22 -28.64
C ARG A 902 0.36 16.07 -27.56
N VAL A 903 0.47 17.38 -27.70
CA VAL A 903 -0.29 18.37 -26.90
C VAL A 903 -1.04 19.28 -27.85
N ASP A 904 -2.33 19.52 -27.59
CA ASP A 904 -3.10 20.56 -28.27
C ASP A 904 -3.01 21.85 -27.44
N PRO A 905 -2.36 22.91 -27.95
CA PRO A 905 -2.04 24.09 -27.14
C PRO A 905 -3.29 24.84 -26.64
N ASP A 906 -4.28 25.05 -27.50
CA ASP A 906 -5.52 25.74 -27.13
C ASP A 906 -6.32 24.93 -26.10
N HIS A 907 -6.47 23.63 -26.36
CA HIS A 907 -7.25 22.76 -25.49
C HIS A 907 -6.58 22.55 -24.14
N GLY A 908 -5.26 22.33 -24.13
CA GLY A 908 -4.45 22.24 -22.93
C GLY A 908 -4.56 23.51 -22.08
N TYR A 909 -4.41 24.69 -22.70
CA TYR A 909 -4.59 25.97 -22.01
C TYR A 909 -5.99 26.07 -21.36
N GLU A 910 -7.05 25.77 -22.10
CA GLU A 910 -8.42 25.84 -21.58
C GLU A 910 -8.67 24.87 -20.40
N ILE A 911 -8.14 23.65 -20.47
CA ILE A 911 -8.31 22.66 -19.38
C ILE A 911 -7.54 23.10 -18.14
N LEU A 912 -6.26 23.47 -18.27
CA LEU A 912 -5.43 23.88 -17.13
C LEU A 912 -6.01 25.09 -16.39
N LYS A 913 -6.56 26.06 -17.14
CA LYS A 913 -7.24 27.23 -16.55
C LYS A 913 -8.52 26.87 -15.79
N LYS A 914 -9.13 25.71 -16.06
CA LYS A 914 -10.36 25.24 -15.40
C LYS A 914 -10.11 24.34 -14.19
N TRP A 915 -8.87 23.89 -13.96
CA TRP A 915 -8.55 23.01 -12.82
C TRP A 915 -8.96 23.62 -11.48
N ASP A 916 -9.63 22.79 -10.65
CA ASP A 916 -9.91 23.13 -9.24
C ASP A 916 -8.63 22.94 -8.42
N TRP A 917 -7.95 24.03 -8.10
CA TRP A 917 -6.72 24.02 -7.30
C TRP A 917 -6.96 24.08 -5.80
N ARG A 918 -8.19 24.43 -5.36
CA ARG A 918 -8.52 24.76 -3.97
C ARG A 918 -7.45 25.64 -3.31
N ASN A 919 -6.74 25.09 -2.33
CA ASN A 919 -5.71 25.75 -1.52
C ASN A 919 -4.29 25.23 -1.82
N SER A 920 -4.08 24.62 -2.98
CA SER A 920 -2.74 24.30 -3.48
C SER A 920 -1.90 25.58 -3.55
N GLY A 921 -0.69 25.54 -2.99
CA GLY A 921 0.23 26.68 -2.91
C GLY A 921 0.16 27.47 -1.59
N ASP A 922 -0.77 27.14 -0.68
CA ASP A 922 -0.83 27.72 0.67
C ASP A 922 0.32 27.19 1.56
N PRO A 923 1.23 28.03 2.08
CA PRO A 923 2.38 27.60 2.88
C PRO A 923 2.02 27.09 4.28
N ASP A 924 0.82 27.39 4.79
CA ASP A 924 0.40 26.97 6.13
C ASP A 924 -0.02 25.48 6.14
N LEU A 925 -0.27 24.88 4.97
CA LEU A 925 -0.69 23.49 4.85
C LEU A 925 0.47 22.50 4.99
N TYR A 926 0.16 21.29 5.43
CA TYR A 926 1.06 20.14 5.33
C TYR A 926 0.84 19.41 4.00
N TYR A 927 1.87 19.43 3.16
CA TYR A 927 1.91 18.69 1.89
C TYR A 927 2.60 17.36 2.14
N ASP A 928 1.86 16.32 2.48
CA ASP A 928 2.42 14.97 2.68
C ASP A 928 3.07 14.40 1.41
N VAL A 929 3.80 13.30 1.58
CA VAL A 929 4.52 12.58 0.52
C VAL A 929 3.67 12.30 -0.71
N GLU A 930 2.40 11.88 -0.56
CA GLU A 930 1.55 11.56 -1.71
C GLU A 930 1.10 12.81 -2.44
N THR A 931 0.80 13.89 -1.71
CA THR A 931 0.53 15.20 -2.33
C THR A 931 1.74 15.69 -3.15
N ARG A 932 2.95 15.54 -2.62
CA ARG A 932 4.20 15.93 -3.30
C ARG A 932 4.49 15.04 -4.51
N ARG A 933 4.36 13.72 -4.37
CA ARG A 933 4.55 12.74 -5.45
C ARG A 933 3.61 12.98 -6.62
N ASN A 934 2.32 13.23 -6.36
CA ASN A 934 1.34 13.51 -7.41
C ASN A 934 1.61 14.83 -8.16
N SER A 935 2.33 15.79 -7.55
CA SER A 935 2.68 17.05 -8.20
C SER A 935 3.66 16.90 -9.37
N VAL A 936 4.43 15.80 -9.42
CA VAL A 936 5.37 15.49 -10.51
C VAL A 936 4.65 15.47 -11.85
N GLY A 937 3.56 14.70 -11.95
CA GLY A 937 2.75 14.64 -13.16
C GLY A 937 2.10 15.98 -13.50
N TYR A 938 1.60 16.72 -12.52
CA TYR A 938 0.97 18.02 -12.77
C TYR A 938 1.95 19.07 -13.28
N ARG A 939 3.15 19.13 -12.70
CA ARG A 939 4.22 20.04 -13.15
C ARG A 939 4.61 19.72 -14.59
N SER A 940 4.87 18.45 -14.90
CA SER A 940 5.15 18.00 -16.26
C SER A 940 4.04 18.40 -17.24
N ASN A 941 2.77 18.15 -16.89
CA ASN A 941 1.66 18.48 -17.78
C ASN A 941 1.53 20.00 -18.02
N VAL A 942 1.75 20.82 -17.00
CA VAL A 942 1.74 22.28 -17.11
C VAL A 942 2.84 22.76 -18.06
N THR A 943 4.06 22.27 -17.91
CA THR A 943 5.19 22.71 -18.75
C THR A 943 5.07 22.21 -20.18
N ARG A 944 4.56 20.99 -20.41
CA ARG A 944 4.30 20.48 -21.76
C ARG A 944 3.24 21.29 -22.51
N VAL A 945 2.21 21.80 -21.82
CA VAL A 945 1.24 22.74 -22.43
C VAL A 945 1.88 24.08 -22.73
N ALA A 946 2.69 24.62 -21.82
CA ALA A 946 3.43 25.87 -22.06
C ALA A 946 4.36 25.75 -23.28
N GLU A 947 5.13 24.66 -23.37
CA GLU A 947 6.02 24.37 -24.50
C GLU A 947 5.23 24.29 -25.82
N ALA A 948 4.08 23.62 -25.84
CA ALA A 948 3.22 23.55 -27.02
C ALA A 948 2.67 24.93 -27.44
N LEU A 949 2.32 25.79 -26.48
CA LEU A 949 1.89 27.17 -26.72
C LEU A 949 3.04 28.01 -27.29
N THR A 950 4.25 27.87 -26.74
CA THR A 950 5.47 28.50 -27.24
C THR A 950 5.76 28.07 -28.68
N LYS A 951 5.73 26.75 -28.97
CA LYS A 951 5.90 26.20 -30.32
C LYS A 951 4.83 26.72 -31.29
N ALA A 952 3.63 27.06 -30.81
CA ALA A 952 2.56 27.68 -31.58
C ALA A 952 2.70 29.21 -31.73
N GLY A 953 3.64 29.85 -31.03
CA GLY A 953 3.86 31.30 -31.02
C GLY A 953 2.98 32.11 -30.06
N ASP A 954 2.24 31.45 -29.17
CA ASP A 954 1.34 32.06 -28.18
C ASP A 954 2.06 32.30 -26.83
N PHE A 955 3.10 33.14 -26.84
CA PHE A 955 3.97 33.36 -25.67
C PHE A 955 3.23 33.88 -24.43
N ASP A 956 2.24 34.77 -24.59
CA ASP A 956 1.45 35.31 -23.47
C ASP A 956 0.69 34.21 -22.70
N LYS A 957 0.10 33.26 -23.43
CA LYS A 957 -0.60 32.12 -22.81
C LYS A 957 0.39 31.16 -22.15
N ALA A 958 1.54 30.92 -22.79
CA ALA A 958 2.59 30.07 -22.25
C ALA A 958 3.10 30.62 -20.91
N GLU A 959 3.40 31.93 -20.84
CA GLU A 959 3.79 32.60 -19.60
C GLU A 959 2.70 32.46 -18.51
N GLU A 960 1.43 32.67 -18.85
CA GLU A 960 0.34 32.56 -17.88
C GLU A 960 0.21 31.15 -17.27
N ILE A 961 0.45 30.10 -18.08
CA ILE A 961 0.41 28.71 -17.62
C ILE A 961 1.61 28.38 -16.74
N LEU A 962 2.81 28.88 -17.08
CA LEU A 962 4.00 28.75 -16.23
C LEU A 962 3.81 29.44 -14.88
N ASP A 963 3.28 30.67 -14.89
CA ASP A 963 2.97 31.45 -13.69
C ASP A 963 1.94 30.71 -12.81
N LEU A 964 0.89 30.16 -13.42
CA LEU A 964 -0.12 29.36 -12.72
C LEU A 964 0.50 28.14 -12.02
N GLY A 965 1.37 27.40 -12.73
CA GLY A 965 2.06 26.25 -12.16
C GLY A 965 2.93 26.61 -10.96
N MET A 966 3.68 27.72 -11.05
CA MET A 966 4.52 28.20 -9.96
C MET A 966 3.75 28.81 -8.79
N GLU A 967 2.58 29.42 -9.05
CA GLU A 967 1.68 29.91 -7.99
C GLU A 967 1.07 28.75 -7.20
N LYS A 968 0.61 27.70 -7.89
CA LYS A 968 -0.13 26.59 -7.28
C LYS A 968 0.75 25.45 -6.79
N MET A 969 1.95 25.30 -7.35
CA MET A 969 2.93 24.30 -6.95
C MET A 969 4.32 24.93 -6.81
N PRO A 970 4.50 25.90 -5.88
CA PRO A 970 5.75 26.62 -5.73
C PRO A 970 6.91 25.70 -5.34
N LEU A 971 8.13 26.15 -5.63
CA LEU A 971 9.39 25.45 -5.38
C LEU A 971 9.46 24.86 -3.96
N ASP A 972 9.21 25.70 -2.96
CA ASP A 972 9.54 25.43 -1.56
C ASP A 972 8.55 24.50 -0.83
N LEU A 973 7.46 24.06 -1.49
CA LEU A 973 6.40 23.27 -0.83
C LEU A 973 6.30 21.82 -1.32
N TYR A 974 6.76 21.52 -2.54
CA TYR A 974 6.48 20.24 -3.19
C TYR A 974 7.73 19.37 -3.46
N GLY A 975 8.95 19.88 -3.24
CA GLY A 975 10.18 19.16 -3.54
C GLY A 975 10.31 18.83 -5.05
N HIS A 976 10.91 17.67 -5.36
CA HIS A 976 11.06 17.14 -6.74
C HIS A 976 11.57 18.18 -7.75
N TYR A 977 12.72 18.78 -7.46
CA TYR A 977 13.26 19.95 -8.17
C TYR A 977 13.57 19.73 -9.65
N SER A 978 13.77 18.48 -10.08
CA SER A 978 13.94 18.16 -11.51
C SER A 978 12.71 18.54 -12.34
N MET A 979 11.52 18.60 -11.72
CA MET A 979 10.29 19.03 -12.37
C MET A 979 10.12 20.57 -12.42
N ILE A 980 11.08 21.33 -11.89
CA ILE A 980 11.10 22.81 -11.96
C ILE A 980 11.98 23.31 -13.12
N GLU A 981 13.00 22.56 -13.52
CA GLU A 981 13.87 22.93 -14.63
C GLU A 981 13.07 23.24 -15.92
N PRO A 982 12.02 22.46 -16.32
CA PRO A 982 11.21 22.83 -17.47
C PRO A 982 10.47 24.17 -17.33
N PHE A 983 10.19 24.64 -16.12
CA PHE A 983 9.65 25.99 -15.91
C PHE A 983 10.70 27.08 -16.15
N VAL A 984 11.95 26.84 -15.74
CA VAL A 984 13.08 27.75 -16.01
C VAL A 984 13.26 27.91 -17.51
N ASN A 985 13.33 26.79 -18.23
CA ASN A 985 13.49 26.78 -19.68
C ASN A 985 12.29 27.44 -20.37
N GLY A 986 11.07 27.12 -19.93
CA GLY A 986 9.85 27.77 -20.42
C GLY A 986 9.87 29.30 -20.26
N TYR A 987 10.36 29.84 -19.13
CA TYR A 987 10.46 31.30 -18.96
C TYR A 987 11.50 31.94 -19.90
N TYR A 988 12.62 31.25 -20.19
CA TYR A 988 13.56 31.72 -21.21
C TYR A 988 12.92 31.75 -22.60
N GLU A 989 12.21 30.68 -22.97
CA GLU A 989 11.58 30.54 -24.29
C GLU A 989 10.49 31.60 -24.57
N VAL A 990 9.73 32.00 -23.55
CA VAL A 990 8.72 33.08 -23.66
C VAL A 990 9.31 34.48 -23.49
N GLY A 991 10.63 34.60 -23.29
CA GLY A 991 11.34 35.88 -23.18
C GLY A 991 11.27 36.54 -21.79
N GLN A 992 10.81 35.83 -20.75
CA GLN A 992 10.74 36.31 -19.37
C GLN A 992 12.03 36.04 -18.59
N ILE A 993 13.12 36.62 -19.07
CA ILE A 993 14.49 36.36 -18.58
C ILE A 993 14.64 36.60 -17.07
N ASP A 994 14.06 37.68 -16.52
CA ASP A 994 14.16 37.97 -15.09
C ASP A 994 13.50 36.88 -14.21
N LYS A 995 12.37 36.31 -14.66
CA LYS A 995 11.70 35.20 -13.98
C LYS A 995 12.52 33.92 -14.07
N ALA A 996 13.05 33.62 -15.27
CA ALA A 996 13.92 32.47 -15.50
C ALA A 996 15.16 32.51 -14.61
N GLN A 997 15.88 33.64 -14.59
CA GLN A 997 17.05 33.86 -13.74
C GLN A 997 16.72 33.70 -12.25
N ASN A 998 15.61 34.28 -11.78
CA ASN A 998 15.21 34.17 -10.38
C ASN A 998 14.91 32.73 -9.97
N LEU A 999 14.17 32.00 -10.81
CA LEU A 999 13.83 30.61 -10.53
C LEU A 999 15.06 29.70 -10.60
N LEU A 1000 15.88 29.84 -11.64
CA LEU A 1000 17.15 29.12 -11.81
C LEU A 1000 18.06 29.32 -10.59
N ASP A 1001 18.24 30.56 -10.15
CA ASP A 1001 19.02 30.89 -8.95
C ASP A 1001 18.51 30.14 -7.70
N ARG A 1002 17.19 30.11 -7.50
CA ARG A 1002 16.58 29.47 -6.33
C ARG A 1002 16.68 27.95 -6.37
N VAL A 1003 16.52 27.33 -7.55
CA VAL A 1003 16.65 25.88 -7.70
C VAL A 1003 18.11 25.45 -7.53
N ILE A 1004 19.05 26.21 -8.09
CA ILE A 1004 20.48 25.96 -7.89
C ILE A 1004 20.83 26.01 -6.39
N LEU A 1005 20.29 26.97 -5.64
CA LEU A 1005 20.50 27.03 -4.19
C LEU A 1005 20.02 25.76 -3.46
N LYS A 1006 18.90 25.15 -3.89
CA LYS A 1006 18.43 23.87 -3.32
C LYS A 1006 19.40 22.72 -3.59
N TYR A 1007 19.93 22.62 -4.82
CA TYR A 1007 20.93 21.60 -5.12
C TYR A 1007 22.28 21.86 -4.46
N GLN A 1008 22.72 23.12 -4.34
CA GLN A 1008 23.94 23.48 -3.60
C GLN A 1008 23.83 23.05 -2.13
N ASP A 1009 22.70 23.32 -1.49
CA ASP A 1009 22.45 22.93 -0.09
C ASP A 1009 22.40 21.41 0.10
N GLU A 1010 21.79 20.68 -0.84
CA GLU A 1010 21.82 19.20 -0.88
C GLU A 1010 23.25 18.65 -1.09
N ILE A 1011 24.02 19.24 -2.01
CA ILE A 1011 25.42 18.83 -2.27
C ILE A 1011 26.33 19.18 -1.08
N ASP A 1012 26.11 20.32 -0.41
CA ASP A 1012 26.86 20.71 0.80
C ASP A 1012 26.61 19.73 1.95
N PHE A 1013 25.38 19.22 2.10
CA PHE A 1013 25.08 18.13 3.01
C PHE A 1013 25.90 16.88 2.65
N TYR A 1014 25.89 16.44 1.39
CA TYR A 1014 26.67 15.27 0.96
C TYR A 1014 28.18 15.47 1.12
N LYS A 1015 28.68 16.70 0.95
CA LYS A 1015 30.09 17.04 1.17
C LYS A 1015 30.49 16.88 2.64
N ALA A 1016 29.57 17.12 3.57
CA ALA A 1016 29.82 16.95 5.01
C ALA A 1016 29.89 15.48 5.45
N LEU A 1017 29.41 14.54 4.63
CA LEU A 1017 29.44 13.10 4.91
C LEU A 1017 30.86 12.52 4.86
N ASN A 1018 31.09 11.46 5.63
CA ASN A 1018 32.34 10.73 5.59
C ASN A 1018 32.48 9.93 4.27
N ILE A 1019 33.66 9.35 4.00
CA ILE A 1019 33.94 8.68 2.72
C ILE A 1019 33.02 7.46 2.48
N ASP A 1020 32.73 6.69 3.52
CA ASP A 1020 31.90 5.49 3.39
C ASP A 1020 30.43 5.84 3.21
N GLU A 1021 29.93 6.86 3.92
CA GLU A 1021 28.60 7.44 3.72
C GLU A 1021 28.44 8.02 2.31
N ARG A 1022 29.45 8.73 1.80
CA ARG A 1022 29.46 9.25 0.42
C ARG A 1022 29.44 8.14 -0.62
N ARG A 1023 30.12 7.02 -0.37
CA ARG A 1023 30.05 5.84 -1.25
C ARG A 1023 28.68 5.19 -1.22
N ALA A 1024 28.08 5.06 -0.04
CA ALA A 1024 26.73 4.52 0.11
C ALA A 1024 25.67 5.40 -0.58
N SER A 1025 25.90 6.72 -0.64
CA SER A 1025 24.99 7.72 -1.24
C SER A 1025 25.40 8.13 -2.66
N TYR A 1026 26.23 7.32 -3.34
CA TYR A 1026 26.82 7.68 -4.63
C TYR A 1026 25.78 8.06 -5.70
N SER A 1027 24.70 7.28 -5.81
CA SER A 1027 23.61 7.53 -6.76
C SER A 1027 22.96 8.89 -6.54
N ASP A 1028 22.70 9.25 -5.28
CA ASP A 1028 22.02 10.50 -4.94
C ASP A 1028 22.93 11.71 -5.15
N ILE A 1029 24.21 11.57 -4.81
CA ILE A 1029 25.24 12.58 -5.09
C ILE A 1029 25.33 12.86 -6.59
N ILE A 1030 25.40 11.81 -7.41
CA ILE A 1030 25.43 11.98 -8.87
C ILE A 1030 24.17 12.67 -9.35
N ALA A 1031 23.00 12.20 -8.91
CA ALA A 1031 21.74 12.79 -9.32
C ALA A 1031 21.65 14.28 -8.97
N ALA A 1032 22.08 14.69 -7.77
CA ALA A 1032 22.10 16.10 -7.35
C ALA A 1032 23.07 16.94 -8.18
N VAL A 1033 24.30 16.44 -8.41
CA VAL A 1033 25.32 17.14 -9.21
C VAL A 1033 24.88 17.29 -10.66
N GLU A 1034 24.36 16.23 -11.30
CA GLU A 1034 23.94 16.28 -12.70
C GLU A 1034 22.67 17.13 -12.90
N ARG A 1035 21.77 17.18 -11.91
CA ARG A 1035 20.64 18.12 -11.95
C ARG A 1035 21.09 19.58 -11.81
N TYR A 1036 22.09 19.85 -10.98
CA TYR A 1036 22.71 21.18 -10.94
C TYR A 1036 23.40 21.50 -12.28
N ARG A 1037 24.14 20.55 -12.87
CA ARG A 1037 24.77 20.71 -14.19
C ARG A 1037 23.75 21.13 -15.24
N SER A 1038 22.62 20.42 -15.33
CA SER A 1038 21.56 20.68 -16.31
C SER A 1038 21.03 22.12 -16.27
N LEU A 1039 20.91 22.70 -15.07
CA LEU A 1039 20.52 24.11 -14.90
C LEU A 1039 21.59 25.10 -15.40
N VAL A 1040 22.87 24.81 -15.16
CA VAL A 1040 23.97 25.65 -15.68
C VAL A 1040 24.06 25.53 -17.19
N GLU A 1041 23.89 24.33 -17.73
CA GLU A 1041 23.84 24.08 -19.18
C GLU A 1041 22.64 24.75 -19.84
N SER A 1042 21.49 24.79 -19.17
CA SER A 1042 20.32 25.57 -19.62
C SER A 1042 20.66 27.06 -19.75
N ALA A 1043 21.35 27.66 -18.77
CA ALA A 1043 21.81 29.05 -18.88
C ALA A 1043 22.81 29.26 -20.04
N ILE A 1044 23.68 28.28 -20.32
CA ILE A 1044 24.60 28.32 -21.48
C ILE A 1044 23.81 28.23 -22.79
N PHE A 1045 22.85 27.32 -22.88
CA PHE A 1045 22.03 27.09 -24.07
C PHE A 1045 21.23 28.35 -24.46
N TYR A 1046 20.70 29.07 -23.47
CA TYR A 1046 19.98 30.34 -23.68
C TYR A 1046 20.88 31.58 -23.71
N GLU A 1047 22.21 31.42 -23.76
CA GLU A 1047 23.20 32.49 -23.82
C GLU A 1047 23.07 33.52 -22.67
N ASP A 1048 22.66 33.09 -21.47
CA ASP A 1048 22.56 33.95 -20.28
C ASP A 1048 23.92 34.12 -19.60
N ASP A 1049 24.75 35.02 -20.15
CA ASP A 1049 26.08 35.34 -19.63
C ASP A 1049 26.09 35.68 -18.12
N LYS A 1050 25.01 36.29 -17.60
CA LYS A 1050 24.92 36.70 -16.19
C LYS A 1050 24.82 35.47 -15.29
N MET A 1051 23.98 34.50 -15.63
CA MET A 1051 23.84 33.24 -14.87
C MET A 1051 25.06 32.33 -15.06
N VAL A 1052 25.60 32.25 -16.28
CA VAL A 1052 26.80 31.46 -16.56
C VAL A 1052 27.99 31.96 -15.74
N GLN A 1053 28.27 33.26 -15.74
CA GLN A 1053 29.36 33.85 -14.94
C GLN A 1053 29.17 33.65 -13.44
N LYS A 1054 27.91 33.62 -12.97
CA LYS A 1054 27.59 33.46 -11.56
C LYS A 1054 27.80 32.02 -11.07
N HIS A 1055 27.40 31.03 -11.86
CA HIS A 1055 27.27 29.65 -11.39
C HIS A 1055 28.30 28.67 -11.94
N LYS A 1056 28.85 28.90 -13.14
CA LYS A 1056 29.74 27.92 -13.79
C LYS A 1056 30.96 27.56 -12.94
N ASP A 1057 31.66 28.57 -12.42
CA ASP A 1057 32.88 28.34 -11.64
C ASP A 1057 32.55 27.70 -10.28
N VAL A 1058 31.41 28.06 -9.69
CA VAL A 1058 30.92 27.47 -8.42
C VAL A 1058 30.54 26.00 -8.63
N PHE A 1059 29.80 25.68 -9.69
CA PHE A 1059 29.49 24.30 -10.08
C PHE A 1059 30.76 23.47 -10.27
N ASN A 1060 31.73 23.98 -11.04
CA ASN A 1060 33.00 23.29 -11.27
C ASN A 1060 33.76 23.02 -9.95
N GLN A 1061 33.65 23.90 -8.94
CA GLN A 1061 34.22 23.63 -7.62
C GLN A 1061 33.52 22.45 -6.93
N TYR A 1062 32.19 22.37 -6.98
CA TYR A 1062 31.44 21.24 -6.42
C TYR A 1062 31.82 19.90 -7.08
N VAL A 1063 31.92 19.85 -8.41
CA VAL A 1063 32.36 18.63 -9.13
C VAL A 1063 33.73 18.16 -8.63
N LEU A 1064 34.66 19.10 -8.41
CA LEU A 1064 36.00 18.81 -7.90
C LEU A 1064 36.04 18.38 -6.43
N GLU A 1065 34.96 18.51 -5.66
CA GLU A 1065 34.89 17.97 -4.28
C GLU A 1065 34.57 16.46 -4.26
N PHE A 1066 34.08 15.93 -5.38
CA PHE A 1066 33.72 14.52 -5.55
C PHE A 1066 34.63 13.82 -6.58
N THR A 1067 35.94 14.07 -6.53
CA THR A 1067 36.91 13.47 -7.48
C THR A 1067 36.95 11.94 -7.47
N GLN A 1068 36.38 11.30 -6.44
CA GLN A 1068 36.22 9.84 -6.41
C GLN A 1068 35.16 9.33 -7.40
N PHE A 1069 34.29 10.22 -7.88
CA PHE A 1069 33.15 9.95 -8.76
C PHE A 1069 33.27 10.67 -10.10
N TYR A 1070 33.91 11.84 -10.12
CA TYR A 1070 34.11 12.66 -11.29
C TYR A 1070 35.58 12.92 -11.59
N SER A 1071 35.92 12.98 -12.86
CA SER A 1071 37.21 13.44 -13.37
C SER A 1071 37.22 14.96 -13.57
N PRO A 1072 38.39 15.63 -13.51
CA PRO A 1072 38.49 17.06 -13.83
C PRO A 1072 38.05 17.43 -15.25
N GLU A 1073 38.04 16.46 -16.18
CA GLU A 1073 37.59 16.61 -17.57
C GLU A 1073 36.06 16.78 -17.66
N GLU A 1074 35.33 16.29 -16.66
CA GLU A 1074 33.87 16.43 -16.56
C GLU A 1074 33.42 17.79 -15.99
N THR A 1075 34.35 18.75 -15.83
CA THR A 1075 34.01 20.14 -15.50
C THR A 1075 33.50 20.89 -16.74
N ILE A 1076 32.58 21.85 -16.55
CA ILE A 1076 32.08 22.68 -17.65
C ILE A 1076 33.23 23.54 -18.18
N GLY A 1077 33.73 23.18 -19.36
CA GLY A 1077 34.82 23.88 -20.05
C GLY A 1077 36.24 23.35 -19.80
N GLY A 1078 36.42 22.14 -19.25
CA GLY A 1078 37.72 21.46 -19.20
C GLY A 1078 38.27 21.11 -20.61
N SER A 1079 39.56 21.35 -20.87
CA SER A 1079 40.26 21.01 -22.13
C SER A 1079 40.47 19.49 -22.26
N SER A 1080 40.32 18.78 -23.38
CA SER A 1080 40.18 19.13 -24.80
C SER A 1080 39.35 18.06 -25.51
N ARG A 1081 38.38 18.47 -26.34
CA ARG A 1081 37.88 17.63 -27.44
C ARG A 1081 39.06 17.31 -28.38
N GLU A 1082 39.75 16.19 -28.18
CA GLU A 1082 40.09 15.39 -29.35
C GLU A 1082 38.74 14.91 -29.90
N GLU A 1083 38.50 15.19 -31.18
CA GLU A 1083 37.36 14.68 -31.91
C GLU A 1083 37.41 13.15 -31.83
N ILE A 1084 36.73 12.57 -30.83
CA ILE A 1084 36.26 11.20 -30.91
C ILE A 1084 35.31 11.20 -32.10
N PRO A 1085 35.60 10.45 -33.18
CA PRO A 1085 34.72 10.38 -34.33
C PRO A 1085 33.33 10.03 -33.82
N THR A 1086 32.29 10.69 -34.32
CA THR A 1086 30.88 10.44 -33.94
C THR A 1086 30.50 8.95 -34.00
N SER A 1087 31.24 8.12 -34.75
CA SER A 1087 31.08 6.67 -34.79
C SER A 1087 31.53 5.92 -33.52
N GLU A 1088 32.37 6.48 -32.65
CA GLU A 1088 32.79 5.85 -31.39
C GLU A 1088 31.93 6.29 -30.19
N LEU A 1089 31.37 7.50 -30.21
CA LEU A 1089 30.34 7.92 -29.24
C LEU A 1089 29.03 7.19 -29.46
N ASP A 1090 28.62 6.94 -30.72
CA ASP A 1090 27.48 6.07 -30.99
C ASP A 1090 27.73 4.63 -30.50
N ASN A 1091 28.98 4.14 -30.54
CA ASN A 1091 29.33 2.81 -30.02
C ASN A 1091 29.42 2.77 -28.49
N ILE A 1092 29.92 3.81 -27.81
CA ILE A 1092 29.97 3.87 -26.34
C ILE A 1092 28.58 4.13 -25.76
N PHE A 1093 27.74 4.94 -26.44
CA PHE A 1093 26.34 5.05 -26.06
C PHE A 1093 25.56 3.79 -26.41
N GLN A 1094 25.87 3.06 -27.49
CA GLN A 1094 25.30 1.73 -27.74
C GLN A 1094 25.75 0.69 -26.70
N GLU A 1095 27.03 0.64 -26.33
CA GLU A 1095 27.59 -0.30 -25.34
C GLU A 1095 27.19 0.04 -23.90
N ALA A 1096 26.99 1.32 -23.55
CA ALA A 1096 26.42 1.72 -22.26
C ALA A 1096 24.89 1.58 -22.21
N THR A 1097 24.21 1.58 -23.37
CA THR A 1097 22.77 1.31 -23.45
C THR A 1097 22.42 -0.16 -23.56
N ASP A 1098 23.35 -1.03 -23.94
CA ASP A 1098 23.13 -2.48 -23.86
C ASP A 1098 23.16 -3.02 -22.41
N ASN A 1099 23.66 -2.24 -21.45
CA ASN A 1099 23.77 -2.66 -20.04
C ASN A 1099 22.77 -1.98 -19.08
N THR A 1100 21.72 -1.34 -19.58
CA THR A 1100 20.59 -0.84 -18.74
C THR A 1100 19.21 -1.19 -19.28
N VAL A 1101 19.13 -2.19 -20.16
CA VAL A 1101 17.87 -2.79 -20.57
C VAL A 1101 17.62 -4.01 -19.68
N THR A 1102 16.75 -3.88 -18.68
CA THR A 1102 16.00 -5.04 -18.18
C THR A 1102 14.95 -5.40 -19.25
N GLU A 1103 15.39 -6.08 -20.30
CA GLU A 1103 14.54 -6.83 -21.23
C GLU A 1103 14.86 -8.31 -21.03
N ASP A 1104 13.81 -9.06 -20.71
CA ASP A 1104 13.58 -10.46 -21.06
C ASP A 1104 14.81 -11.37 -21.30
N VAL A 1105 15.20 -12.14 -20.28
CA VAL A 1105 15.83 -13.45 -20.49
C VAL A 1105 15.29 -14.51 -19.51
N ILE A 1106 14.14 -15.10 -19.85
CA ILE A 1106 14.00 -16.57 -19.85
C ILE A 1106 13.36 -16.95 -21.18
N GLU A 1107 14.07 -16.76 -22.28
CA GLU A 1107 13.89 -17.57 -23.48
C GLU A 1107 14.76 -18.82 -23.35
N THR A 1108 14.10 -19.98 -23.18
CA THR A 1108 14.76 -21.28 -23.32
C THR A 1108 14.75 -21.64 -24.80
N ASN A 1109 15.92 -21.61 -25.45
CA ASN A 1109 16.06 -22.05 -26.83
C ASN A 1109 15.90 -23.59 -26.92
N PRO A 1110 14.96 -24.13 -27.72
CA PRO A 1110 14.69 -25.56 -27.78
C PRO A 1110 15.47 -26.24 -28.90
N GLN A 1111 16.77 -26.49 -28.73
CA GLN A 1111 17.50 -27.46 -29.57
C GLN A 1111 18.67 -28.09 -28.80
N ASP A 1112 18.38 -29.20 -28.10
CA ASP A 1112 19.11 -30.47 -28.25
C ASP A 1112 18.51 -31.53 -27.30
N THR A 1113 17.78 -32.48 -27.90
CA THR A 1113 17.35 -33.78 -27.34
C THR A 1113 18.54 -34.60 -26.82
N PRO A 1114 18.39 -35.50 -25.81
CA PRO A 1114 17.29 -36.47 -25.66
C PRO A 1114 16.47 -36.40 -24.36
#